data_AF-A0A1R3TX64-F1
#
_entry.id   AF-A0A1R3TX64-F1
#
_cell.length_a   1.000
_cell.length_b   1.000
_cell.length_c   1.000
_cell.angle_alpha   90.00
_cell.angle_beta   90.00
_cell.angle_gamma   90.00
#
_symmetry.space_group_name_H-M   'P 1'
#
loop_
_entity.id
_entity.type
_entity.pdbx_description
1 polymer ?
#
loop_
_entity_poly.entity_id
_entity_poly.type
_entity_poly.pdbx_seq_one_letter_code
_entity_poly.pdbx_strand_id
1 'polypeptide(L)'
;MRKVCGYDLNGWRDSAARNWIIESDGEEREVPSSLIEGGIFGVVVETSAKADGGLVGGAQASISPHGLGAGWGLVGEAGKRIRVVDILRDNASVPHLVAALKGMSAGASFGVASLDDCADTGELLQERLLISLRKAKVSTPLLVWRSVLATIYAIDTGVVGEGQMVGIISQTADGITLQKLRVRRERSHGETVLAPERRSTGILIRSEWGYRGLSTKARAAVIDASSSDLTGHLEWAKSNGRLALGLHSEPEVLRQGNGDWQVINVQETLDLQGIAGLDDLRETLTECDVILVETLTDGTVREAFHSAMVSSTGRNVVLLPVEAIATGALSAARRLSKRDPIYFDFLPQISTLVQRRDAVENYDLVASEETLPAGEVYRSSKPAKLAIQSGQDRFSIFLRKETAERPRKAEVNIGVKVDETVPVDLWVEQSPASGRAKIVVHSRRFGHQFQVDWNAAVELDQTWEALIEGFQRPAPTIPGRLVLACGIDAWNDSPRGAGLFTLLEKNVEVAVVDWNGLANRLSARPGGKYAISSDGVLPTGVGPGAIAKLERLVERALEDVRRGLSGASVGTQSIRFLTWQFRRCPSEVSGWLLEAWEKEVRGHPIFTTGPSWKLAYQGLGRVAGSQNFELQAIHKILGKRIDFWKWQKETAAMAFLLSRSDTAPKLLTRKDVERIAKRVLREFEENMGSTYTRFQYAPMLLVGLLRWRAVEPFALVEGQDPVADKLVRAVEKTILDLKDKDRVRAQAKYGIILNQVLEELRGEGSNPELLLDIYGGADGDN
;
A
#
# COMPACT_ATOMS: atom_id res chain seq x y z
N MET A 1 -4.77 -16.31 -48.67
CA MET A 1 -3.68 -15.39 -48.27
C MET A 1 -4.02 -14.76 -46.92
N ARG A 2 -3.09 -14.75 -45.95
CA ARG A 2 -3.28 -13.97 -44.70
C ARG A 2 -2.89 -12.53 -44.99
N LYS A 3 -3.85 -11.60 -44.97
CA LYS A 3 -3.60 -10.18 -45.19
C LYS A 3 -3.06 -9.53 -43.92
N VAL A 4 -1.87 -8.94 -44.00
CA VAL A 4 -1.24 -8.21 -42.89
C VAL A 4 -0.90 -6.80 -43.32
N CYS A 5 -1.15 -5.83 -42.43
CA CYS A 5 -0.97 -4.41 -42.71
C CYS A 5 -0.36 -3.66 -41.52
N GLY A 6 0.63 -2.83 -41.78
CA GLY A 6 1.16 -1.83 -40.85
C GLY A 6 0.65 -0.44 -41.24
N TYR A 7 0.22 0.35 -40.27
CA TYR A 7 -0.29 1.71 -40.45
C TYR A 7 0.59 2.71 -39.69
N ASP A 8 1.03 3.75 -40.38
CA ASP A 8 1.58 4.97 -39.79
C ASP A 8 0.57 6.12 -40.02
N LEU A 9 -0.40 6.23 -39.10
CA LEU A 9 -1.41 7.29 -39.08
C LEU A 9 -0.97 8.37 -38.07
N ASN A 10 -0.38 9.46 -38.57
CA ASN A 10 0.21 10.54 -37.76
C ASN A 10 -0.33 11.94 -38.15
N GLY A 11 -1.01 12.05 -39.28
CA GLY A 11 -1.62 13.27 -39.82
C GLY A 11 -0.66 14.22 -40.53
N TRP A 12 0.65 13.97 -40.50
CA TRP A 12 1.68 14.77 -41.17
C TRP A 12 2.11 14.15 -42.50
N ARG A 13 2.43 12.85 -42.49
CA ARG A 13 2.73 12.04 -43.68
C ARG A 13 2.21 10.63 -43.43
N ASP A 14 0.95 10.43 -43.75
CA ASP A 14 0.26 9.16 -43.48
C ASP A 14 0.70 8.09 -44.48
N SER A 15 0.92 6.87 -44.01
CA SER A 15 1.25 5.75 -44.89
C SER A 15 0.85 4.39 -44.31
N ALA A 16 0.74 3.38 -45.17
CA ALA A 16 0.55 2.00 -44.75
C ALA A 16 1.42 1.05 -45.58
N ALA A 17 1.94 0.01 -44.95
CA ALA A 17 2.66 -1.07 -45.64
C ALA A 17 1.85 -2.37 -45.53
N ARG A 18 1.63 -3.08 -46.63
CA ARG A 18 0.82 -4.31 -46.67
C ARG A 18 1.48 -5.42 -47.48
N ASN A 19 1.10 -6.68 -47.24
CA ASN A 19 1.62 -7.84 -47.99
C ASN A 19 0.79 -8.21 -49.24
N TRP A 20 -0.01 -7.29 -49.79
CA TRP A 20 -0.76 -7.57 -51.01
C TRP A 20 -0.92 -6.33 -51.89
N ILE A 21 -1.17 -6.56 -53.17
CA ILE A 21 -1.58 -5.55 -54.14
C ILE A 21 -2.90 -5.97 -54.78
N ILE A 22 -3.59 -4.99 -55.36
CA ILE A 22 -4.77 -5.20 -56.21
C ILE A 22 -4.30 -4.93 -57.64
N GLU A 23 -4.38 -5.93 -58.49
CA GLU A 23 -4.00 -5.82 -59.90
C GLU A 23 -5.09 -5.09 -60.71
N SER A 24 -4.79 -4.75 -61.97
CA SER A 24 -5.70 -3.96 -62.81
C SER A 24 -7.01 -4.67 -63.14
N ASP A 25 -7.04 -6.00 -63.04
CA ASP A 25 -8.23 -6.85 -63.19
C ASP A 25 -9.05 -6.98 -61.89
N GLY A 26 -8.57 -6.40 -60.79
CA GLY A 26 -9.21 -6.47 -59.47
C GLY A 26 -8.80 -7.68 -58.63
N GLU A 27 -7.96 -8.58 -59.15
CA GLU A 27 -7.44 -9.73 -58.40
C GLU A 27 -6.39 -9.29 -57.37
N GLU A 28 -6.31 -10.05 -56.29
CA GLU A 28 -5.39 -9.77 -55.19
C GLU A 28 -4.16 -10.69 -55.25
N ARG A 29 -2.96 -10.09 -55.24
CA ARG A 29 -1.69 -10.83 -55.25
C ARG A 29 -0.88 -10.58 -53.99
N GLU A 30 -0.33 -11.65 -53.41
CA GLU A 30 0.60 -11.56 -52.28
C GLU A 30 1.95 -10.97 -52.73
N VAL A 31 2.48 -10.02 -51.96
CA VAL A 31 3.81 -9.43 -52.17
C VAL A 31 4.56 -9.28 -50.85
N PRO A 32 5.91 -9.22 -50.87
CA PRO A 32 6.69 -9.00 -49.65
C PRO A 32 6.45 -7.63 -49.00
N SER A 33 6.09 -6.59 -49.75
CA SER A 33 5.65 -5.32 -49.18
C SER A 33 5.08 -4.46 -50.30
N SER A 34 4.05 -3.69 -49.99
CA SER A 34 3.52 -2.62 -50.82
C SER A 34 3.26 -1.43 -49.91
N LEU A 35 3.96 -0.33 -50.15
CA LEU A 35 3.73 0.94 -49.46
C LEU A 35 2.56 1.67 -50.15
N ILE A 36 1.64 2.19 -49.34
CA ILE A 36 0.47 2.96 -49.78
C ILE A 36 0.54 4.33 -49.10
N GLU A 37 0.45 5.38 -49.90
CA GLU A 37 0.46 6.76 -49.41
C GLU A 37 -0.94 7.16 -48.90
N GLY A 38 -0.99 7.63 -47.66
CA GLY A 38 -2.19 8.19 -47.02
C GLY A 38 -2.35 9.69 -47.23
N GLY A 39 -1.28 10.37 -47.64
CA GLY A 39 -1.26 11.79 -47.98
C GLY A 39 -0.38 12.62 -47.04
N ILE A 40 0.10 13.75 -47.57
CA ILE A 40 0.83 14.78 -46.82
C ILE A 40 -0.18 15.74 -46.20
N PHE A 41 0.00 16.04 -44.91
CA PHE A 41 -0.96 16.77 -44.08
C PHE A 41 -2.36 16.17 -44.24
N GLY A 42 -2.46 14.88 -43.91
CA GLY A 42 -3.63 14.05 -44.19
C GLY A 42 -4.94 14.72 -43.79
N VAL A 43 -5.97 14.51 -44.61
CA VAL A 43 -7.30 15.07 -44.40
C VAL A 43 -8.38 14.00 -44.55
N VAL A 44 -9.51 14.25 -43.91
CA VAL A 44 -10.77 13.57 -44.18
C VAL A 44 -11.74 14.62 -44.71
N VAL A 45 -12.45 14.29 -45.79
CA VAL A 45 -13.46 15.15 -46.39
C VAL A 45 -14.85 14.54 -46.33
N GLU A 46 -15.85 15.38 -46.13
CA GLU A 46 -17.25 15.03 -46.18
C GLU A 46 -17.82 15.29 -47.58
N THR A 47 -18.38 14.24 -48.17
CA THR A 47 -19.01 14.22 -49.48
C THR A 47 -20.50 13.92 -49.32
N SER A 48 -21.30 14.24 -50.34
CA SER A 48 -22.73 13.91 -50.36
C SER A 48 -23.01 12.43 -50.71
N ALA A 49 -21.99 11.58 -50.77
CA ALA A 49 -22.13 10.17 -51.10
C ALA A 49 -22.81 9.39 -49.96
N LYS A 50 -23.72 8.47 -50.30
CA LYS A 50 -24.41 7.62 -49.30
C LYS A 50 -23.53 6.50 -48.72
N ALA A 51 -22.47 6.10 -49.43
CA ALA A 51 -21.55 5.06 -48.96
C ALA A 51 -20.62 5.60 -47.86
N ASP A 52 -20.33 4.78 -46.85
CA ASP A 52 -19.41 5.09 -45.74
C ASP A 52 -19.71 6.40 -44.99
N GLY A 53 -20.98 6.81 -44.95
CA GLY A 53 -21.41 8.05 -44.28
C GLY A 53 -20.92 9.32 -44.96
N GLY A 54 -20.50 9.23 -46.22
CA GLY A 54 -20.00 10.37 -47.01
C GLY A 54 -18.55 10.75 -46.75
N LEU A 55 -17.84 10.07 -45.82
CA LEU A 55 -16.47 10.44 -45.48
C LEU A 55 -15.43 9.73 -46.36
N VAL A 56 -14.47 10.49 -46.87
CA VAL A 56 -13.35 9.99 -47.68
C VAL A 56 -12.03 10.44 -47.04
N GLY A 57 -11.10 9.52 -46.86
CA GLY A 57 -9.72 9.79 -46.39
C GLY A 57 -8.67 9.34 -47.40
N GLY A 58 -7.39 9.44 -47.02
CA GLY A 58 -6.26 9.03 -47.87
C GLY A 58 -5.92 10.03 -48.96
N ALA A 59 -5.08 9.63 -49.92
CA ALA A 59 -4.64 10.49 -51.03
C ALA A 59 -5.81 11.08 -51.86
N GLN A 60 -6.95 10.37 -51.93
CA GLN A 60 -8.16 10.85 -52.61
C GLN A 60 -8.77 12.09 -51.92
N ALA A 61 -8.72 12.15 -50.59
CA ALA A 61 -9.22 13.30 -49.84
C ALA A 61 -8.32 14.54 -50.06
N SER A 62 -7.00 14.35 -50.15
CA SER A 62 -6.04 15.42 -50.38
C SER A 62 -6.25 16.15 -51.72
N ILE A 63 -6.76 15.48 -52.74
CA ILE A 63 -7.05 16.08 -54.06
C ILE A 63 -8.50 16.58 -54.23
N SER A 64 -9.36 16.34 -53.24
CA SER A 64 -10.78 16.67 -53.30
C SER A 64 -11.04 18.19 -53.19
N PRO A 65 -12.01 18.77 -53.91
CA PRO A 65 -12.36 20.19 -53.75
C PRO A 65 -13.13 20.50 -52.46
N HIS A 66 -13.55 19.48 -51.72
CA HIS A 66 -14.41 19.63 -50.55
C HIS A 66 -13.68 20.38 -49.43
N GLY A 67 -14.33 21.40 -48.88
CA GLY A 67 -13.80 22.23 -47.79
C GLY A 67 -12.57 23.09 -48.12
N LEU A 68 -12.25 23.31 -49.41
CA LEU A 68 -11.14 24.19 -49.83
C LEU A 68 -11.47 25.70 -49.77
N GLY A 69 -12.68 26.08 -49.33
CA GLY A 69 -13.10 27.47 -49.15
C GLY A 69 -14.19 27.94 -50.12
N ALA A 70 -14.70 29.15 -49.87
CA ALA A 70 -15.89 29.70 -50.52
C ALA A 70 -15.82 29.79 -52.05
N GLY A 71 -14.61 29.85 -52.62
CA GLY A 71 -14.38 29.82 -54.06
C GLY A 71 -14.99 28.60 -54.76
N TRP A 72 -15.16 27.48 -54.04
CA TRP A 72 -15.78 26.25 -54.54
C TRP A 72 -17.29 26.14 -54.28
N GLY A 73 -17.94 27.23 -53.83
CA GLY A 73 -19.37 27.25 -53.51
C GLY A 73 -19.73 26.25 -52.40
N LEU A 74 -20.89 25.59 -52.53
CA LEU A 74 -21.39 24.61 -51.55
C LEU A 74 -20.43 23.43 -51.31
N VAL A 75 -19.59 23.07 -52.30
CA VAL A 75 -18.61 21.98 -52.15
C VAL A 75 -17.47 22.42 -51.22
N GLY A 76 -17.05 23.68 -51.30
CA GLY A 76 -15.96 24.25 -50.50
C GLY A 76 -16.33 24.73 -49.11
N GLU A 77 -17.57 24.51 -48.67
CA GLU A 77 -18.08 24.95 -47.38
C GLU A 77 -17.18 24.51 -46.22
N ALA A 78 -16.96 25.43 -45.27
CA ALA A 78 -16.15 25.17 -44.08
C ALA A 78 -16.73 24.00 -43.28
N GLY A 79 -15.86 23.15 -42.72
CA GLY A 79 -16.24 21.95 -41.97
C GLY A 79 -16.32 20.66 -42.80
N LYS A 80 -16.38 20.74 -44.14
CA LYS A 80 -16.31 19.56 -45.02
C LYS A 80 -14.92 18.96 -45.18
N ARG A 81 -13.91 19.54 -44.53
CA ARG A 81 -12.52 19.12 -44.54
C ARG A 81 -11.94 19.27 -43.15
N ILE A 82 -11.35 18.19 -42.64
CA ILE A 82 -10.76 18.15 -41.31
C ILE A 82 -9.38 17.49 -41.43
N ARG A 83 -8.36 18.05 -40.76
CA ARG A 83 -7.02 17.44 -40.75
C ARG A 83 -7.01 16.20 -39.85
N VAL A 84 -6.28 15.18 -40.26
CA VAL A 84 -6.05 13.98 -39.46
C VAL A 84 -5.34 14.34 -38.15
N VAL A 85 -4.41 15.30 -38.17
CA VAL A 85 -3.75 15.77 -36.93
C VAL A 85 -4.74 16.34 -35.92
N ASP A 86 -5.79 17.03 -36.37
CA ASP A 86 -6.83 17.59 -35.50
C ASP A 86 -7.72 16.46 -34.96
N ILE A 87 -8.04 15.45 -35.79
CA ILE A 87 -8.77 14.25 -35.38
C ILE A 87 -8.01 13.46 -34.31
N LEU A 88 -6.67 13.38 -34.39
CA LEU A 88 -5.85 12.65 -33.42
C LEU A 88 -5.70 13.39 -32.08
N ARG A 89 -5.91 14.71 -32.04
CA ARG A 89 -5.84 15.53 -30.81
C ARG A 89 -7.19 15.71 -30.12
N ASP A 90 -8.20 16.13 -30.88
CA ASP A 90 -9.51 16.51 -30.36
C ASP A 90 -10.46 15.32 -30.40
N ASN A 91 -10.99 14.95 -29.23
CA ASN A 91 -12.08 14.00 -29.02
C ASN A 91 -12.36 13.03 -30.21
N ALA A 92 -11.33 12.26 -30.60
CA ALA A 92 -11.21 11.66 -31.93
C ALA A 92 -12.51 11.01 -32.44
N SER A 93 -13.03 11.54 -33.54
CA SER A 93 -14.26 11.05 -34.14
C SER A 93 -14.00 9.71 -34.83
N VAL A 94 -14.56 8.63 -34.27
CA VAL A 94 -14.40 7.26 -34.80
C VAL A 94 -14.72 7.17 -36.30
N PRO A 95 -15.80 7.76 -36.84
CA PRO A 95 -16.06 7.76 -38.29
C PRO A 95 -14.93 8.36 -39.13
N HIS A 96 -14.32 9.47 -38.67
CA HIS A 96 -13.23 10.13 -39.39
C HIS A 96 -11.94 9.30 -39.36
N LEU A 97 -11.61 8.71 -38.21
CA LEU A 97 -10.48 7.78 -38.10
C LEU A 97 -10.66 6.56 -39.01
N VAL A 98 -11.87 6.02 -39.11
CA VAL A 98 -12.18 4.90 -40.04
C VAL A 98 -11.94 5.31 -41.48
N ALA A 99 -12.40 6.51 -41.88
CA ALA A 99 -12.19 7.02 -43.24
C ALA A 99 -10.69 7.22 -43.55
N ALA A 100 -9.92 7.77 -42.62
CA ALA A 100 -8.46 7.93 -42.77
C ALA A 100 -7.75 6.58 -42.94
N LEU A 101 -8.07 5.60 -42.08
CA LEU A 101 -7.49 4.24 -42.15
C LEU A 101 -7.86 3.53 -43.46
N LYS A 102 -9.14 3.55 -43.85
CA LYS A 102 -9.62 2.96 -45.12
C LYS A 102 -8.98 3.61 -46.33
N GLY A 103 -8.73 4.91 -46.29
CA GLY A 103 -8.07 5.67 -47.34
C GLY A 103 -6.64 5.19 -47.64
N MET A 104 -5.99 4.53 -46.67
CA MET A 104 -4.70 3.86 -46.86
C MET A 104 -4.86 2.37 -47.17
N SER A 105 -5.57 1.63 -46.32
CA SER A 105 -5.72 0.18 -46.46
C SER A 105 -6.89 -0.35 -45.63
N ALA A 106 -7.63 -1.32 -46.16
CA ALA A 106 -8.76 -1.96 -45.48
C ALA A 106 -8.74 -3.48 -45.68
N GLY A 107 -9.43 -4.20 -44.78
CA GLY A 107 -9.66 -5.65 -44.94
C GLY A 107 -8.47 -6.55 -44.60
N ALA A 108 -7.54 -6.07 -43.78
CA ALA A 108 -6.44 -6.90 -43.27
C ALA A 108 -6.94 -7.92 -42.23
N SER A 109 -6.40 -9.14 -42.23
CA SER A 109 -6.63 -10.09 -41.14
C SER A 109 -5.94 -9.63 -39.86
N PHE A 110 -4.70 -9.14 -39.97
CA PHE A 110 -3.94 -8.56 -38.85
C PHE A 110 -3.48 -7.15 -39.21
N GLY A 111 -3.67 -6.20 -38.31
CA GLY A 111 -3.31 -4.81 -38.52
C GLY A 111 -2.59 -4.22 -37.31
N VAL A 112 -1.43 -3.61 -37.53
CA VAL A 112 -0.70 -2.88 -36.48
C VAL A 112 -0.69 -1.41 -36.83
N ALA A 113 -1.11 -0.53 -35.92
CA ALA A 113 -1.01 0.91 -36.09
C ALA A 113 -0.02 1.53 -35.09
N SER A 114 0.72 2.54 -35.53
CA SER A 114 1.69 3.27 -34.72
C SER A 114 1.03 4.20 -33.71
N LEU A 115 1.68 4.40 -32.56
CA LEU A 115 1.35 5.42 -31.56
C LEU A 115 2.58 6.23 -31.16
N ASP A 116 2.43 7.54 -30.96
CA ASP A 116 3.49 8.39 -30.42
C ASP A 116 3.87 7.93 -29.00
N ASP A 117 5.17 7.74 -28.76
CA ASP A 117 5.70 7.31 -27.46
C ASP A 117 5.92 8.53 -26.55
N CYS A 118 4.83 9.08 -26.03
CA CYS A 118 4.84 10.17 -25.05
C CYS A 118 3.69 10.02 -24.06
N ALA A 119 3.81 10.68 -22.90
CA ALA A 119 2.81 10.66 -21.84
C ALA A 119 1.46 11.29 -22.27
N ASP A 120 1.47 12.17 -23.28
CA ASP A 120 0.29 12.87 -23.78
C ASP A 120 -0.63 11.95 -24.62
N THR A 121 -0.17 10.76 -25.02
CA THR A 121 -0.98 9.78 -25.76
C THR A 121 -1.99 9.10 -24.84
N GLY A 122 -3.16 9.70 -24.70
CA GLY A 122 -4.21 9.25 -23.78
C GLY A 122 -4.90 7.92 -24.17
N GLU A 123 -5.38 7.19 -23.15
CA GLU A 123 -6.07 5.90 -23.31
C GLU A 123 -7.33 5.97 -24.21
N LEU A 124 -8.04 7.12 -24.16
CA LEU A 124 -9.24 7.35 -24.98
C LEU A 124 -8.92 7.33 -26.49
N LEU A 125 -7.77 7.87 -26.90
CA LEU A 125 -7.33 7.84 -28.28
C LEU A 125 -7.00 6.41 -28.73
N GLN A 126 -6.31 5.64 -27.88
CA GLN A 126 -5.97 4.24 -28.14
C GLN A 126 -7.24 3.39 -28.37
N GLU A 127 -8.25 3.55 -27.50
CA GLU A 127 -9.54 2.87 -27.67
C GLU A 127 -10.22 3.23 -28.99
N ARG A 128 -10.26 4.51 -29.33
CA ARG A 128 -10.87 4.99 -30.57
C ARG A 128 -10.12 4.49 -31.80
N LEU A 129 -8.79 4.42 -31.78
CA LEU A 129 -7.98 3.85 -32.86
C LEU A 129 -8.25 2.35 -33.03
N LEU A 130 -8.30 1.57 -31.94
CA LEU A 130 -8.64 0.15 -31.99
C LEU A 130 -10.04 -0.10 -32.55
N ILE A 131 -11.04 0.67 -32.10
CA ILE A 131 -12.41 0.61 -32.64
C ILE A 131 -12.40 0.95 -34.13
N SER A 132 -11.64 1.97 -34.53
CA SER A 132 -11.56 2.43 -35.92
C SER A 132 -10.91 1.40 -36.83
N LEU A 133 -9.84 0.72 -36.40
CA LEU A 133 -9.22 -0.39 -37.13
C LEU A 133 -10.23 -1.53 -37.37
N ARG A 134 -10.99 -1.93 -36.33
CA ARG A 134 -12.04 -2.96 -36.48
C ARG A 134 -13.10 -2.54 -37.50
N LYS A 135 -13.55 -1.28 -37.43
CA LYS A 135 -14.52 -0.71 -38.39
C LYS A 135 -13.94 -0.53 -39.80
N ALA A 136 -12.62 -0.40 -39.93
CA ALA A 136 -11.89 -0.47 -41.21
C ALA A 136 -11.69 -1.92 -41.72
N LYS A 137 -12.39 -2.89 -41.11
CA LYS A 137 -12.35 -4.33 -41.44
C LYS A 137 -11.01 -5.01 -41.12
N VAL A 138 -10.28 -4.52 -40.11
CA VAL A 138 -9.13 -5.23 -39.54
C VAL A 138 -9.63 -6.24 -38.50
N SER A 139 -9.43 -7.55 -38.74
CA SER A 139 -9.95 -8.59 -37.83
C SER A 139 -9.22 -8.62 -36.49
N THR A 140 -7.88 -8.54 -36.51
CA THR A 140 -7.03 -8.55 -35.31
C THR A 140 -6.15 -7.31 -35.28
N PRO A 141 -6.62 -6.20 -34.69
CA PRO A 141 -5.87 -4.97 -34.56
C PRO A 141 -4.96 -4.98 -33.32
N LEU A 142 -3.80 -4.31 -33.43
CA LEU A 142 -2.91 -4.00 -32.32
C LEU A 142 -2.33 -2.59 -32.50
N LEU A 143 -2.08 -1.89 -31.39
CA LEU A 143 -1.36 -0.63 -31.38
C LEU A 143 0.06 -0.85 -30.85
N VAL A 144 1.04 -0.21 -31.48
CA VAL A 144 2.45 -0.34 -31.09
C VAL A 144 3.12 1.02 -31.13
N TRP A 145 3.96 1.31 -30.13
CA TRP A 145 4.70 2.57 -30.04
C TRP A 145 5.66 2.76 -31.23
N ARG A 146 5.77 3.99 -31.75
CA ARG A 146 6.68 4.34 -32.86
C ARG A 146 8.12 3.92 -32.56
N SER A 147 8.59 4.16 -31.34
CA SER A 147 9.94 3.77 -30.90
C SER A 147 10.21 2.26 -31.04
N VAL A 148 9.22 1.44 -30.70
CA VAL A 148 9.25 -0.01 -30.86
C VAL A 148 9.25 -0.38 -32.33
N LEU A 149 8.39 0.23 -33.15
CA LEU A 149 8.31 -0.03 -34.59
C LEU A 149 9.61 0.34 -35.33
N ALA A 150 10.22 1.46 -34.97
CA ALA A 150 11.54 1.88 -35.45
C ALA A 150 12.61 0.84 -35.11
N THR A 151 12.58 0.30 -33.89
CA THR A 151 13.52 -0.74 -33.45
C THR A 151 13.27 -2.08 -34.16
N ILE A 152 12.01 -2.47 -34.38
CA ILE A 152 11.67 -3.67 -35.17
C ILE A 152 12.20 -3.55 -36.60
N TYR A 153 12.02 -2.38 -37.23
CA TYR A 153 12.59 -2.11 -38.56
C TYR A 153 14.12 -2.24 -38.54
N ALA A 154 14.79 -1.68 -37.53
CA ALA A 154 16.24 -1.73 -37.39
C ALA A 154 16.78 -3.16 -37.11
N ILE A 155 16.01 -3.98 -36.38
CA ILE A 155 16.30 -5.41 -36.20
C ILE A 155 16.20 -6.15 -37.54
N ASP A 156 15.10 -5.96 -38.27
CA ASP A 156 14.84 -6.68 -39.52
C ASP A 156 15.83 -6.29 -40.64
N THR A 157 16.41 -5.08 -40.56
CA THR A 157 17.46 -4.59 -41.48
C THR A 157 18.89 -4.90 -41.01
N GLY A 158 19.05 -5.54 -39.83
CA GLY A 158 20.35 -5.93 -39.29
C GLY A 158 21.17 -4.79 -38.68
N VAL A 159 20.58 -3.61 -38.48
CA VAL A 159 21.21 -2.46 -37.81
C VAL A 159 21.35 -2.73 -36.30
N VAL A 160 20.40 -3.45 -35.72
CA VAL A 160 20.34 -3.74 -34.28
C VAL A 160 20.37 -5.24 -34.02
N GLY A 161 21.19 -5.66 -33.06
CA GLY A 161 21.38 -7.06 -32.65
C GLY A 161 20.93 -7.36 -31.22
N GLU A 162 21.14 -8.61 -30.81
CA GLU A 162 20.81 -9.12 -29.47
C GLU A 162 21.57 -8.36 -28.36
N GLY A 163 20.87 -8.04 -27.27
CA GLY A 163 21.44 -7.49 -26.04
C GLY A 163 21.70 -5.98 -26.08
N GLN A 164 21.62 -5.35 -27.25
CA GLN A 164 21.90 -3.92 -27.42
C GLN A 164 20.86 -3.03 -26.75
N MET A 165 21.34 -1.92 -26.22
CA MET A 165 20.55 -0.78 -25.76
C MET A 165 20.40 0.22 -26.91
N VAL A 166 19.17 0.47 -27.33
CA VAL A 166 18.83 1.32 -28.47
C VAL A 166 18.24 2.62 -27.95
N GLY A 167 18.87 3.74 -28.28
CA GLY A 167 18.28 5.07 -28.11
C GLY A 167 17.45 5.40 -29.34
N ILE A 168 16.20 5.82 -29.18
CA ILE A 168 15.33 6.20 -30.29
C ILE A 168 14.90 7.65 -30.10
N ILE A 169 15.12 8.45 -31.14
CA ILE A 169 14.65 9.83 -31.24
C ILE A 169 13.61 9.89 -32.36
N SER A 170 12.35 10.14 -32.01
CA SER A 170 11.27 10.32 -32.99
C SER A 170 10.88 11.78 -33.05
N GLN A 171 10.86 12.37 -34.24
CA GLN A 171 10.30 13.70 -34.43
C GLN A 171 8.77 13.63 -34.31
N THR A 172 8.18 14.53 -33.52
CA THR A 172 6.74 14.56 -33.22
C THR A 172 6.13 15.93 -33.55
N ALA A 173 4.84 16.10 -33.25
CA ALA A 173 4.13 17.34 -33.53
C ALA A 173 4.78 18.57 -32.87
N ASP A 174 5.16 18.46 -31.60
CA ASP A 174 5.58 19.61 -30.77
C ASP A 174 7.08 19.56 -30.40
N GLY A 175 7.87 18.67 -31.01
CA GLY A 175 9.31 18.56 -30.80
C GLY A 175 9.85 17.17 -31.16
N ILE A 176 10.56 16.56 -30.22
CA ILE A 176 11.11 15.19 -30.34
C ILE A 176 10.73 14.35 -29.12
N THR A 177 10.56 13.04 -29.30
CA THR A 177 10.45 12.09 -28.20
C THR A 177 11.70 11.23 -28.10
N LEU A 178 12.13 10.95 -26.87
CA LEU A 178 13.28 10.12 -26.55
C LEU A 178 12.85 8.85 -25.82
N GLN A 179 13.37 7.72 -26.28
CA GLN A 179 13.14 6.43 -25.65
C GLN A 179 14.42 5.59 -25.63
N LYS A 180 14.56 4.73 -24.61
CA LYS A 180 15.60 3.69 -24.55
C LYS A 180 14.94 2.33 -24.51
N LEU A 181 15.28 1.46 -25.46
CA LEU A 181 14.76 0.09 -25.55
C LEU A 181 15.91 -0.92 -25.52
N ARG A 182 15.74 -2.02 -24.79
CA ARG A 182 16.70 -3.12 -24.80
C ARG A 182 16.25 -4.19 -25.78
N VAL A 183 17.11 -4.69 -26.65
CA VAL A 183 16.76 -5.81 -27.53
C VAL A 183 17.02 -7.14 -26.83
N ARG A 184 15.95 -7.89 -26.61
CA ARG A 184 15.97 -9.19 -25.96
C ARG A 184 15.83 -10.32 -26.98
N ARG A 185 16.52 -11.42 -26.71
CA ARG A 185 16.32 -12.69 -27.39
C ARG A 185 15.22 -13.49 -26.73
N GLU A 186 14.28 -14.00 -27.52
CA GLU A 186 13.23 -14.89 -27.07
C GLU A 186 13.13 -16.14 -27.96
N ARG A 187 12.68 -17.25 -27.39
CA ARG A 187 12.38 -18.47 -28.16
C ARG A 187 10.90 -18.51 -28.48
N SER A 188 10.55 -18.44 -29.76
CA SER A 188 9.19 -18.60 -30.25
C SER A 188 9.15 -19.76 -31.23
N HIS A 189 8.29 -20.76 -30.99
CA HIS A 189 8.11 -21.91 -31.89
C HIS A 189 9.40 -22.65 -32.31
N GLY A 190 10.45 -22.62 -31.48
CA GLY A 190 11.75 -23.24 -31.77
C GLY A 190 12.73 -22.34 -32.53
N GLU A 191 12.28 -21.17 -33.01
CA GLU A 191 13.11 -20.15 -33.64
C GLU A 191 13.49 -19.06 -32.62
N THR A 192 14.60 -18.37 -32.90
CA THR A 192 15.03 -17.21 -32.11
C THR A 192 14.42 -15.95 -32.70
N VAL A 193 13.67 -15.19 -31.90
CA VAL A 193 13.10 -13.89 -32.27
C VAL A 193 13.70 -12.81 -31.38
N LEU A 194 14.13 -11.70 -31.99
CA LEU A 194 14.58 -10.51 -31.27
C LEU A 194 13.39 -9.55 -31.09
N ALA A 195 13.13 -9.13 -29.86
CA ALA A 195 12.02 -8.24 -29.51
C ALA A 195 12.53 -7.09 -28.63
N PRO A 196 12.09 -5.83 -28.86
CA PRO A 196 12.38 -4.72 -27.97
C PRO A 196 11.69 -4.89 -26.61
N GLU A 197 12.37 -4.53 -25.53
CA GLU A 197 11.85 -4.39 -24.18
C GLU A 197 11.74 -2.90 -23.83
N ARG A 198 10.53 -2.46 -23.49
CA ARG A 198 10.20 -1.09 -23.12
C ARG A 198 9.96 -1.01 -21.61
N ARG A 199 10.75 -0.19 -20.91
CA ARG A 199 10.69 -0.05 -19.44
C ARG A 199 10.01 1.23 -18.95
N SER A 200 9.92 2.25 -19.79
CA SER A 200 9.40 3.56 -19.42
C SER A 200 8.64 4.19 -20.58
N THR A 201 7.87 5.24 -20.30
CA THR A 201 7.31 6.11 -21.33
C THR A 201 8.37 7.03 -21.92
N GLY A 202 8.27 7.31 -23.22
CA GLY A 202 9.17 8.25 -23.88
C GLY A 202 9.06 9.67 -23.33
N ILE A 203 10.17 10.40 -23.35
CA ILE A 203 10.29 11.77 -22.85
C ILE A 203 10.07 12.73 -24.03
N LEU A 204 9.07 13.60 -23.94
CA LEU A 204 8.84 14.66 -24.92
C LEU A 204 9.71 15.88 -24.59
N ILE A 205 10.59 16.26 -25.54
CA ILE A 205 11.33 17.52 -25.50
C ILE A 205 10.71 18.45 -26.52
N ARG A 206 10.13 19.56 -26.02
CA ARG A 206 9.46 20.54 -26.87
C ARG A 206 10.47 21.37 -27.63
N SER A 207 10.24 21.55 -28.93
CA SER A 207 11.13 22.33 -29.80
C SER A 207 10.40 22.75 -31.06
N GLU A 208 10.84 23.86 -31.67
CA GLU A 208 10.38 24.31 -32.98
C GLU A 208 10.75 23.35 -34.13
N TRP A 209 11.64 22.38 -33.86
CA TRP A 209 11.86 21.24 -34.77
C TRP A 209 10.66 20.31 -34.89
N GLY A 210 9.65 20.40 -34.02
CA GLY A 210 8.41 19.64 -34.18
C GLY A 210 7.68 19.99 -35.47
N TYR A 211 6.88 19.05 -36.00
CA TYR A 211 6.15 19.26 -37.27
C TYR A 211 5.22 20.49 -37.26
N ARG A 212 4.72 20.91 -36.09
CA ARG A 212 3.94 22.15 -35.94
C ARG A 212 4.78 23.41 -36.14
N GLY A 213 6.01 23.43 -35.63
CA GLY A 213 6.95 24.52 -35.85
C GLY A 213 7.32 24.64 -37.33
N LEU A 214 7.67 23.51 -37.95
CA LEU A 214 7.94 23.43 -39.39
C LEU A 214 6.72 23.84 -40.23
N SER A 215 5.52 23.38 -39.87
CA SER A 215 4.27 23.78 -40.52
C SER A 215 4.00 25.27 -40.43
N THR A 216 4.34 25.91 -39.30
CA THR A 216 4.14 27.35 -39.11
C THR A 216 5.06 28.15 -40.03
N LYS A 217 6.33 27.76 -40.12
CA LYS A 217 7.31 28.36 -41.04
C LYS A 217 6.93 28.14 -42.50
N ALA A 218 6.51 26.93 -42.86
CA ALA A 218 6.07 26.63 -44.23
C ALA A 218 4.84 27.45 -44.62
N ARG A 219 3.87 27.62 -43.70
CA ARG A 219 2.71 28.48 -43.94
C ARG A 219 3.09 29.94 -44.14
N ALA A 220 4.05 30.46 -43.36
CA ALA A 220 4.56 31.81 -43.57
C ALA A 220 5.17 31.96 -44.97
N ALA A 221 6.03 31.03 -45.39
CA ALA A 221 6.62 31.04 -46.73
C ALA A 221 5.57 30.97 -47.86
N VAL A 222 4.50 30.20 -47.69
CA VAL A 222 3.38 30.13 -48.65
C VAL A 222 2.61 31.45 -48.70
N ILE A 223 2.39 32.10 -47.55
CA ILE A 223 1.73 33.41 -47.47
C ILE A 223 2.59 34.48 -48.14
N ASP A 224 3.90 34.49 -47.87
CA ASP A 224 4.84 35.46 -48.44
C ASP A 224 4.98 35.32 -49.97
N ALA A 225 4.76 34.11 -50.50
CA ALA A 225 4.72 33.84 -51.93
C ALA A 225 3.38 34.26 -52.60
N SER A 226 2.37 34.66 -51.82
CA SER A 226 1.08 35.08 -52.34
C SER A 226 1.12 36.50 -52.89
N SER A 227 0.52 36.69 -54.05
CA SER A 227 0.25 38.00 -54.65
C SER A 227 -1.06 38.68 -54.15
N SER A 228 -1.75 38.10 -53.17
CA SER A 228 -3.06 38.54 -52.67
C SER A 228 -3.05 38.72 -51.15
N ASP A 229 -3.66 39.81 -50.67
CA ASP A 229 -3.83 40.11 -49.25
C ASP A 229 -4.83 39.17 -48.55
N LEU A 230 -5.76 38.57 -49.32
CA LEU A 230 -6.70 37.58 -48.81
C LEU A 230 -6.07 36.19 -48.87
N THR A 231 -5.65 35.66 -47.72
CA THR A 231 -4.84 34.42 -47.64
C THR A 231 -5.64 33.18 -47.20
N GLY A 232 -6.96 33.29 -47.08
CA GLY A 232 -7.81 32.20 -46.55
C GLY A 232 -7.75 30.91 -47.39
N HIS A 233 -7.65 31.01 -48.72
CA HIS A 233 -7.53 29.84 -49.60
C HIS A 233 -6.17 29.15 -49.52
N LEU A 234 -5.15 29.83 -48.98
CA LEU A 234 -3.79 29.28 -48.82
C LEU A 234 -3.69 28.30 -47.65
N GLU A 235 -4.67 28.28 -46.73
CA GLU A 235 -4.66 27.37 -45.59
C GLU A 235 -4.56 25.89 -46.00
N TRP A 236 -5.16 25.55 -47.14
CA TRP A 236 -5.23 24.18 -47.65
C TRP A 236 -4.29 23.91 -48.82
N ALA A 237 -3.38 24.84 -49.12
CA ALA A 237 -2.36 24.65 -50.13
C ALA A 237 -1.50 23.42 -49.80
N LYS A 238 -1.30 22.54 -50.77
CA LYS A 238 -0.42 21.36 -50.65
C LYS A 238 1.02 21.79 -50.39
N SER A 239 1.40 22.96 -50.89
CA SER A 239 2.72 23.56 -50.67
C SER A 239 3.06 23.69 -49.18
N ASN A 240 2.08 23.93 -48.29
CA ASN A 240 2.32 23.98 -46.84
C ASN A 240 2.96 22.70 -46.31
N GLY A 241 2.36 21.54 -46.64
CA GLY A 241 2.82 20.25 -46.14
C GLY A 241 4.10 19.77 -46.83
N ARG A 242 4.23 20.04 -48.14
CA ARG A 242 5.43 19.66 -48.90
C ARG A 242 6.66 20.39 -48.38
N LEU A 243 6.59 21.71 -48.22
CA LEU A 243 7.70 22.52 -47.70
C LEU A 243 8.04 22.17 -46.24
N ALA A 244 7.03 21.99 -45.38
CA ALA A 244 7.24 21.61 -43.98
C ALA A 244 8.01 20.29 -43.83
N LEU A 245 7.82 19.36 -44.76
CA LEU A 245 8.50 18.06 -44.79
C LEU A 245 9.74 18.05 -45.69
N GLY A 246 10.17 19.18 -46.25
CA GLY A 246 11.35 19.28 -47.12
C GLY A 246 11.19 18.61 -48.49
N LEU A 247 9.95 18.40 -48.94
CA LEU A 247 9.62 17.86 -50.26
C LEU A 247 9.52 18.99 -51.28
N HIS A 248 9.95 18.72 -52.51
CA HIS A 248 9.85 19.68 -53.62
C HIS A 248 8.40 20.10 -53.86
N SER A 249 8.09 21.40 -53.87
CA SER A 249 6.76 21.93 -54.16
C SER A 249 6.69 22.46 -55.58
N GLU A 250 5.85 21.87 -56.41
CA GLU A 250 5.56 22.38 -57.74
C GLU A 250 4.63 23.61 -57.66
N PRO A 251 4.61 24.49 -58.68
CA PRO A 251 3.63 25.57 -58.76
C PRO A 251 2.20 25.06 -58.61
N GLU A 252 1.45 25.66 -57.69
CA GLU A 252 0.13 25.17 -57.29
C GLU A 252 -0.95 26.18 -57.68
N VAL A 253 -2.01 25.68 -58.36
CA VAL A 253 -3.15 26.50 -58.75
C VAL A 253 -4.25 26.39 -57.70
N LEU A 254 -4.58 27.52 -57.06
CA LEU A 254 -5.54 27.61 -55.96
C LEU A 254 -6.70 28.51 -56.32
N ARG A 255 -7.90 28.15 -55.85
CA ARG A 255 -9.12 28.94 -56.07
C ARG A 255 -9.32 29.93 -54.94
N GLN A 256 -9.42 31.21 -55.28
CA GLN A 256 -9.65 32.30 -54.34
C GLN A 256 -11.12 32.36 -53.90
N GLY A 257 -11.39 33.06 -52.79
CA GLY A 257 -12.74 33.19 -52.22
C GLY A 257 -13.76 33.87 -53.15
N ASN A 258 -13.31 34.72 -54.07
CA ASN A 258 -14.15 35.37 -55.09
C ASN A 258 -14.41 34.47 -56.33
N GLY A 259 -13.81 33.27 -56.38
CA GLY A 259 -13.93 32.32 -57.49
C GLY A 259 -12.81 32.37 -58.52
N ASP A 260 -11.91 33.36 -58.46
CA ASP A 260 -10.74 33.49 -59.33
C ASP A 260 -9.66 32.44 -59.01
N TRP A 261 -8.66 32.34 -59.87
CA TRP A 261 -7.53 31.44 -59.69
C TRP A 261 -6.25 32.22 -59.39
N GLN A 262 -5.42 31.69 -58.49
CA GLN A 262 -4.08 32.16 -58.21
C GLN A 262 -3.11 31.00 -58.43
N VAL A 263 -1.97 31.27 -59.06
CA VAL A 263 -0.84 30.33 -59.08
C VAL A 263 0.13 30.79 -58.00
N ILE A 264 0.38 29.92 -57.02
CA ILE A 264 1.43 30.15 -56.04
C ILE A 264 2.70 29.43 -56.50
N ASN A 265 3.83 30.13 -56.40
CA ASN A 265 5.15 29.56 -56.66
C ASN A 265 6.04 29.85 -55.46
N VAL A 266 6.23 28.83 -54.64
CA VAL A 266 6.95 28.97 -53.37
C VAL A 266 8.40 28.56 -53.57
N GLN A 267 9.30 29.13 -52.77
CA GLN A 267 10.72 28.77 -52.82
C GLN A 267 10.92 27.27 -52.59
N GLU A 268 11.93 26.68 -53.25
CA GLU A 268 12.19 25.23 -53.19
C GLU A 268 12.61 24.74 -51.80
N THR A 269 13.16 25.62 -50.96
CA THR A 269 13.69 25.28 -49.64
C THR A 269 13.06 26.13 -48.56
N LEU A 270 12.68 25.50 -47.45
CA LEU A 270 12.21 26.19 -46.26
C LEU A 270 13.36 26.89 -45.53
N ASP A 271 13.18 28.15 -45.15
CA ASP A 271 14.16 28.84 -44.30
C ASP A 271 14.08 28.33 -42.85
N LEU A 272 15.13 27.63 -42.45
CA LEU A 272 15.30 27.06 -41.11
C LEU A 272 16.13 27.96 -40.20
N GLN A 273 16.56 29.13 -40.68
CA GLN A 273 17.24 30.11 -39.83
C GLN A 273 16.33 30.53 -38.67
N GLY A 274 16.95 30.69 -37.50
CA GLY A 274 16.25 31.08 -36.27
C GLY A 274 15.55 29.93 -35.52
N ILE A 275 15.52 28.70 -36.04
CA ILE A 275 15.12 27.55 -35.21
C ILE A 275 16.21 27.33 -34.16
N ALA A 276 15.84 27.37 -32.88
CA ALA A 276 16.77 27.13 -31.79
C ALA A 276 17.41 25.73 -31.91
N GLY A 277 18.68 25.64 -31.48
CA GLY A 277 19.34 24.34 -31.31
C GLY A 277 18.57 23.45 -30.35
N LEU A 278 18.72 22.15 -30.51
CA LEU A 278 18.14 21.19 -29.57
C LEU A 278 18.98 21.11 -28.30
N ASP A 279 18.31 20.77 -27.19
CA ASP A 279 18.95 20.56 -25.90
C ASP A 279 20.06 19.50 -25.99
N ASP A 280 20.99 19.51 -25.04
CA ASP A 280 22.05 18.50 -24.96
C ASP A 280 21.47 17.15 -24.51
N LEU A 281 21.60 16.13 -25.34
CA LEU A 281 21.04 14.80 -25.10
C LEU A 281 22.10 13.76 -24.72
N ARG A 282 23.36 14.18 -24.55
CA ARG A 282 24.49 13.29 -24.29
C ARG A 282 24.25 12.43 -23.05
N GLU A 283 23.90 13.06 -21.94
CA GLU A 283 23.70 12.36 -20.65
C GLU A 283 22.61 11.28 -20.77
N THR A 284 21.44 11.64 -21.30
CA THR A 284 20.28 10.75 -21.47
C THR A 284 20.58 9.51 -22.31
N LEU A 285 21.44 9.64 -23.33
CA LEU A 285 21.73 8.60 -24.32
C LEU A 285 23.09 7.90 -24.12
N THR A 286 23.82 8.20 -23.05
CA THR A 286 25.18 7.68 -22.78
C THR A 286 25.26 6.15 -22.83
N GLU A 287 24.24 5.46 -22.31
CA GLU A 287 24.20 3.99 -22.18
C GLU A 287 23.74 3.26 -23.45
N CYS A 288 23.40 3.99 -24.53
CA CYS A 288 22.88 3.36 -25.75
C CYS A 288 24.03 2.95 -26.67
N ASP A 289 24.00 1.72 -27.19
CA ASP A 289 24.95 1.20 -28.17
C ASP A 289 24.74 1.83 -29.55
N VAL A 290 23.48 2.15 -29.88
CA VAL A 290 23.06 2.73 -31.15
C VAL A 290 21.96 3.77 -30.91
N ILE A 291 21.98 4.86 -31.69
CA ILE A 291 20.91 5.86 -31.69
C ILE A 291 20.22 5.82 -33.04
N LEU A 292 18.91 5.59 -33.04
CA LEU A 292 18.04 5.66 -34.20
C LEU A 292 17.32 7.00 -34.21
N VAL A 293 17.26 7.66 -35.36
CA VAL A 293 16.48 8.88 -35.57
C VAL A 293 15.39 8.60 -36.60
N GLU A 294 14.15 8.80 -36.19
CA GLU A 294 12.96 8.66 -37.03
C GLU A 294 12.34 10.03 -37.31
N THR A 295 12.15 10.32 -38.60
CA THR A 295 11.58 11.58 -39.08
C THR A 295 10.83 11.35 -40.39
N LEU A 296 9.71 12.06 -40.55
CA LEU A 296 8.90 12.08 -41.77
C LEU A 296 9.43 13.08 -42.82
N THR A 297 10.44 13.88 -42.45
CA THR A 297 11.06 14.88 -43.31
C THR A 297 11.98 14.25 -44.34
N ASP A 298 12.16 14.98 -45.44
CA ASP A 298 13.02 14.65 -46.57
C ASP A 298 13.87 15.88 -46.97
N GLY A 299 14.80 15.69 -47.91
CA GLY A 299 15.60 16.77 -48.49
C GLY A 299 16.34 17.64 -47.48
N THR A 300 16.36 18.95 -47.71
CA THR A 300 17.14 19.91 -46.89
C THR A 300 16.67 20.00 -45.44
N VAL A 301 15.36 19.81 -45.19
CA VAL A 301 14.82 19.81 -43.82
C VAL A 301 15.33 18.60 -43.04
N ARG A 302 15.39 17.43 -43.70
CA ARG A 302 15.93 16.20 -43.11
C ARG A 302 17.42 16.33 -42.79
N GLU A 303 18.20 16.90 -43.70
CA GLU A 303 19.65 17.13 -43.49
C GLU A 303 19.92 18.11 -42.34
N ALA A 304 19.15 19.19 -42.26
CA ALA A 304 19.26 20.16 -41.18
C ALA A 304 18.86 19.56 -39.82
N PHE A 305 17.75 18.81 -39.78
CA PHE A 305 17.33 18.10 -38.57
C PHE A 305 18.37 17.06 -38.14
N HIS A 306 18.91 16.28 -39.09
CA HIS A 306 19.99 15.33 -38.81
C HIS A 306 21.25 16.02 -38.25
N SER A 307 21.64 17.16 -38.81
CA SER A 307 22.77 17.95 -38.30
C SER A 307 22.53 18.45 -36.88
N ALA A 308 21.30 18.89 -36.57
CA ALA A 308 20.90 19.28 -35.23
C ALA A 308 20.96 18.09 -34.25
N MET A 309 20.52 16.89 -34.67
CA MET A 309 20.62 15.65 -33.90
C MET A 309 22.07 15.26 -33.58
N VAL A 310 22.96 15.28 -34.58
CA VAL A 310 24.38 14.92 -34.39
C VAL A 310 25.04 15.89 -33.41
N SER A 311 24.75 17.20 -33.53
CA SER A 311 25.25 18.22 -32.61
C SER A 311 24.76 17.99 -31.17
N SER A 312 23.46 17.76 -31.00
CA SER A 312 22.78 17.58 -29.71
C SER A 312 23.16 16.26 -29.01
N THR A 313 23.40 15.19 -29.76
CA THR A 313 23.81 13.88 -29.21
C THR A 313 25.33 13.73 -29.06
N GLY A 314 26.12 14.59 -29.71
CA GLY A 314 27.59 14.54 -29.68
C GLY A 314 28.22 13.33 -30.35
N ARG A 315 27.45 12.51 -31.09
CA ARG A 315 27.93 11.32 -31.82
C ARG A 315 27.07 11.04 -33.06
N ASN A 316 27.53 10.12 -33.90
CA ASN A 316 26.78 9.71 -35.08
C ASN A 316 25.46 9.03 -34.68
N VAL A 317 24.42 9.29 -35.48
CA VAL A 317 23.08 8.71 -35.34
C VAL A 317 22.70 7.97 -36.62
N VAL A 318 21.87 6.94 -36.51
CA VAL A 318 21.35 6.19 -37.65
C VAL A 318 19.99 6.77 -38.04
N LEU A 319 19.97 7.49 -39.16
CA LEU A 319 18.76 8.10 -39.68
C LEU A 319 17.91 7.06 -40.45
N LEU A 320 16.74 6.73 -39.93
CA LEU A 320 15.84 5.73 -40.52
C LEU A 320 15.06 6.29 -41.71
N PRO A 321 14.78 5.50 -42.76
CA PRO A 321 13.99 5.96 -43.90
C PRO A 321 12.55 6.31 -43.48
N VAL A 322 11.89 7.15 -44.26
CA VAL A 322 10.57 7.71 -43.90
C VAL A 322 9.51 6.63 -43.72
N GLU A 323 9.59 5.54 -44.47
CA GLU A 323 8.70 4.40 -44.41
C GLU A 323 9.01 3.40 -43.28
N ALA A 324 10.02 3.67 -42.44
CA ALA A 324 10.49 2.74 -41.42
C ALA A 324 9.38 2.35 -40.42
N ILE A 325 8.53 3.30 -40.01
CA ILE A 325 7.44 3.02 -39.06
C ILE A 325 6.36 2.14 -39.69
N ALA A 326 5.89 2.47 -40.90
CA ALA A 326 4.89 1.66 -41.60
C ALA A 326 5.42 0.25 -41.89
N THR A 327 6.69 0.13 -42.28
CA THR A 327 7.35 -1.16 -42.55
C THR A 327 7.58 -1.96 -41.26
N GLY A 328 8.02 -1.31 -40.18
CA GLY A 328 8.13 -1.91 -38.86
C GLY A 328 6.78 -2.40 -38.35
N ALA A 329 5.70 -1.66 -38.61
CA ALA A 329 4.33 -2.08 -38.29
C ALA A 329 3.88 -3.29 -39.12
N LEU A 330 4.25 -3.37 -40.40
CA LEU A 330 3.99 -4.55 -41.23
C LEU A 330 4.73 -5.78 -40.66
N SER A 331 5.98 -5.62 -40.24
CA SER A 331 6.74 -6.68 -39.55
C SER A 331 6.11 -7.09 -38.21
N ALA A 332 5.65 -6.13 -37.41
CA ALA A 332 4.89 -6.40 -36.20
C ALA A 332 3.58 -7.17 -36.50
N ALA A 333 2.85 -6.81 -37.57
CA ALA A 333 1.64 -7.51 -37.98
C ALA A 333 1.91 -8.94 -38.44
N ARG A 334 3.06 -9.21 -39.07
CA ARG A 334 3.52 -10.56 -39.39
C ARG A 334 3.80 -11.38 -38.13
N ARG A 335 4.55 -10.81 -37.19
CA ARG A 335 4.82 -11.44 -35.89
C ARG A 335 3.52 -11.76 -35.15
N LEU A 336 2.58 -10.80 -35.12
CA LEU A 336 1.23 -11.01 -34.57
C LEU A 336 0.50 -12.20 -35.23
N SER A 337 0.56 -12.30 -36.56
CA SER A 337 -0.08 -13.40 -37.30
C SER A 337 0.51 -14.78 -37.02
N LYS A 338 1.76 -14.82 -36.54
CA LYS A 338 2.49 -16.03 -36.13
C LYS A 338 2.48 -16.26 -34.61
N ARG A 339 1.99 -15.30 -33.83
CA ARG A 339 2.10 -15.24 -32.36
C ARG A 339 3.54 -15.15 -31.86
N ASP A 340 4.41 -14.54 -32.66
CA ASP A 340 5.77 -14.19 -32.23
C ASP A 340 5.76 -12.92 -31.38
N PRO A 341 6.69 -12.80 -30.40
CA PRO A 341 6.79 -11.60 -29.57
C PRO A 341 7.14 -10.38 -30.45
N ILE A 342 6.33 -9.34 -30.34
CA ILE A 342 6.54 -8.07 -31.03
C ILE A 342 7.45 -7.19 -30.17
N TYR A 343 7.04 -6.98 -28.92
CA TYR A 343 7.80 -6.28 -27.89
C TYR A 343 7.31 -6.71 -26.50
N PHE A 344 8.09 -6.40 -25.48
CA PHE A 344 7.71 -6.56 -24.08
C PHE A 344 7.45 -5.17 -23.49
N ASP A 345 6.25 -4.97 -22.94
CA ASP A 345 5.91 -3.73 -22.23
C ASP A 345 6.04 -3.95 -20.73
N PHE A 346 6.45 -2.90 -20.05
CA PHE A 346 6.38 -2.82 -18.60
C PHE A 346 4.95 -2.58 -18.15
N LEU A 347 4.49 -3.32 -17.14
CA LEU A 347 3.21 -3.06 -16.51
C LEU A 347 3.44 -2.17 -15.29
N PRO A 348 2.87 -0.96 -15.24
CA PRO A 348 3.04 -0.08 -14.08
C PRO A 348 2.58 -0.81 -12.83
N GLN A 349 3.35 -0.70 -11.74
CA GLN A 349 2.99 -1.36 -10.49
C GLN A 349 1.62 -0.86 -10.02
N ILE A 350 0.74 -1.80 -9.70
CA ILE A 350 -0.57 -1.53 -9.10
C ILE A 350 -0.58 -2.19 -7.74
N SER A 351 -0.87 -1.40 -6.71
CA SER A 351 -0.90 -1.87 -5.32
C SER A 351 -2.25 -1.60 -4.68
N THR A 352 -2.57 -2.39 -3.66
CA THR A 352 -3.77 -2.23 -2.84
C THR A 352 -3.42 -2.36 -1.36
N LEU A 353 -4.34 -1.96 -0.49
CA LEU A 353 -4.20 -2.19 0.94
C LEU A 353 -4.90 -3.47 1.37
N VAL A 354 -4.16 -4.32 2.07
CA VAL A 354 -4.70 -5.53 2.69
C VAL A 354 -4.62 -5.35 4.20
N GLN A 355 -5.78 -5.35 4.85
CA GLN A 355 -5.85 -5.34 6.30
C GLN A 355 -5.72 -6.79 6.81
N ARG A 356 -4.60 -7.07 7.48
CA ARG A 356 -4.37 -8.31 8.22
C ARG A 356 -4.72 -8.11 9.70
N ARG A 357 -4.64 -9.17 10.49
CA ARG A 357 -5.05 -9.18 11.91
C ARG A 357 -4.20 -8.24 12.79
N ASP A 358 -3.02 -7.89 12.31
CA ASP A 358 -1.90 -7.28 13.01
C ASP A 358 -1.36 -6.02 12.32
N ALA A 359 -1.69 -5.80 11.04
CA ALA A 359 -1.21 -4.64 10.28
C ALA A 359 -2.10 -4.33 9.06
N VAL A 360 -2.02 -3.08 8.60
CA VAL A 360 -2.47 -2.70 7.25
C VAL A 360 -1.21 -2.67 6.39
N GLU A 361 -1.16 -3.55 5.40
CA GLU A 361 0.02 -3.74 4.55
C GLU A 361 -0.29 -3.32 3.11
N ASN A 362 0.71 -2.75 2.45
CA ASN A 362 0.70 -2.60 1.00
C ASN A 362 0.86 -3.98 0.35
N TYR A 363 0.02 -4.28 -0.64
CA TYR A 363 0.09 -5.51 -1.42
C TYR A 363 0.14 -5.17 -2.91
N ASP A 364 1.17 -5.64 -3.60
CA ASP A 364 1.35 -5.40 -5.02
C ASP A 364 0.59 -6.45 -5.84
N LEU A 365 -0.36 -5.99 -6.64
CA LEU A 365 -1.14 -6.79 -7.58
C LEU A 365 -0.37 -6.99 -8.90
N VAL A 366 0.48 -6.03 -9.26
CA VAL A 366 1.46 -6.11 -10.35
C VAL A 366 2.82 -5.82 -9.73
N ALA A 367 3.81 -6.70 -9.92
CA ALA A 367 5.16 -6.47 -9.39
C ALA A 367 5.90 -5.40 -10.20
N SER A 368 6.85 -4.71 -9.57
CA SER A 368 7.62 -3.61 -10.16
C SER A 368 8.60 -4.01 -11.28
N GLU A 369 8.75 -5.30 -11.58
CA GLU A 369 9.64 -5.81 -12.65
C GLU A 369 8.85 -6.67 -13.66
N GLU A 370 7.52 -6.66 -13.56
CA GLU A 370 6.69 -7.51 -14.39
C GLU A 370 6.63 -6.96 -15.82
N THR A 371 6.97 -7.81 -16.79
CA THR A 371 6.90 -7.49 -18.23
C THR A 371 5.96 -8.44 -18.93
N LEU A 372 5.20 -7.95 -19.89
CA LEU A 372 4.26 -8.76 -20.66
C LEU A 372 4.50 -8.61 -22.17
N PRO A 373 4.49 -9.71 -22.94
CA PRO A 373 4.43 -9.63 -24.40
C PRO A 373 3.23 -8.81 -24.87
N ALA A 374 3.44 -8.02 -25.92
CA ALA A 374 2.39 -7.23 -26.54
C ALA A 374 1.22 -8.09 -27.03
N GLY A 375 -0.01 -7.65 -26.74
CA GLY A 375 -1.24 -8.34 -27.15
C GLY A 375 -1.69 -9.46 -26.21
N GLU A 376 -0.91 -9.80 -25.19
CA GLU A 376 -1.32 -10.72 -24.13
C GLU A 376 -2.10 -10.00 -23.01
N VAL A 377 -2.83 -10.76 -22.20
CA VAL A 377 -3.50 -10.26 -20.99
C VAL A 377 -2.70 -10.72 -19.77
N TYR A 378 -2.14 -9.77 -19.03
CA TYR A 378 -1.57 -10.05 -17.73
C TYR A 378 -2.68 -10.33 -16.75
N ARG A 379 -2.50 -11.36 -15.93
CA ARG A 379 -3.31 -11.61 -14.75
C ARG A 379 -2.39 -11.77 -13.56
N SER A 380 -2.68 -11.06 -12.48
CA SER A 380 -1.87 -11.13 -11.26
C SER A 380 -1.68 -12.59 -10.84
N SER A 381 -0.45 -13.00 -10.53
CA SER A 381 -0.15 -14.42 -10.23
C SER A 381 -0.76 -14.88 -8.90
N LYS A 382 -0.94 -13.96 -7.96
CA LYS A 382 -1.55 -14.18 -6.64
C LYS A 382 -2.57 -13.08 -6.34
N PRO A 383 -3.76 -13.41 -5.81
CA PRO A 383 -4.73 -12.40 -5.44
C PRO A 383 -4.38 -11.74 -4.10
N ALA A 384 -4.74 -10.47 -3.96
CA ALA A 384 -4.87 -9.88 -2.62
C ALA A 384 -6.10 -10.50 -1.93
N LYS A 385 -5.91 -10.98 -0.69
CA LYS A 385 -6.98 -11.61 0.09
C LYS A 385 -7.58 -10.59 1.06
N LEU A 386 -8.83 -10.24 0.82
CA LEU A 386 -9.62 -9.30 1.61
C LEU A 386 -10.76 -10.05 2.31
N ALA A 387 -11.43 -9.38 3.25
CA ALA A 387 -12.62 -9.92 3.91
C ALA A 387 -13.68 -8.82 4.08
N ILE A 388 -14.91 -9.12 3.70
CA ILE A 388 -16.08 -8.29 3.99
C ILE A 388 -16.60 -8.69 5.36
N GLN A 389 -16.82 -7.73 6.25
CA GLN A 389 -17.29 -8.02 7.60
C GLN A 389 -18.81 -8.25 7.64
N SER A 390 -19.27 -9.00 8.63
CA SER A 390 -20.70 -9.20 8.89
C SER A 390 -21.43 -7.84 9.01
N GLY A 391 -22.63 -7.75 8.45
CA GLY A 391 -23.50 -6.57 8.43
C GLY A 391 -23.26 -5.59 7.28
N GLN A 392 -22.22 -5.77 6.47
CA GLN A 392 -21.88 -4.89 5.35
C GLN A 392 -22.58 -5.31 4.05
N ASP A 393 -23.06 -4.33 3.28
CA ASP A 393 -23.61 -4.48 1.92
C ASP A 393 -22.72 -3.88 0.82
N ARG A 394 -21.58 -3.32 1.24
CA ARG A 394 -20.57 -2.67 0.40
C ARG A 394 -19.20 -2.80 1.05
N PHE A 395 -18.15 -2.70 0.24
CA PHE A 395 -16.78 -2.60 0.74
C PHE A 395 -15.95 -1.66 -0.13
N SER A 396 -14.87 -1.14 0.44
CA SER A 396 -13.96 -0.20 -0.25
C SER A 396 -12.63 -0.88 -0.56
N ILE A 397 -12.09 -0.58 -1.74
CA ILE A 397 -10.76 -1.00 -2.19
C ILE A 397 -9.93 0.26 -2.43
N PHE A 398 -8.76 0.33 -1.82
CA PHE A 398 -7.78 1.38 -2.06
C PHE A 398 -6.78 0.90 -3.11
N LEU A 399 -6.44 1.77 -4.06
CA LEU A 399 -5.64 1.43 -5.21
C LEU A 399 -4.58 2.51 -5.44
N ARG A 400 -3.34 2.09 -5.69
CA ARG A 400 -2.22 2.94 -6.12
C ARG A 400 -1.69 2.41 -7.44
N LYS A 401 -1.40 3.30 -8.38
CA LYS A 401 -0.70 3.00 -9.64
C LYS A 401 0.58 3.81 -9.62
N GLU A 402 1.71 3.19 -9.91
CA GLU A 402 3.03 3.84 -9.89
C GLU A 402 3.09 5.11 -10.73
N THR A 403 2.43 5.11 -11.88
CA THR A 403 2.38 6.25 -12.80
C THR A 403 1.36 7.32 -12.41
N ALA A 404 0.64 7.15 -11.29
CA ALA A 404 -0.33 8.11 -10.79
C ALA A 404 0.20 8.75 -9.50
N GLU A 405 0.12 10.08 -9.42
CA GLU A 405 0.61 10.83 -8.26
C GLU A 405 -0.20 10.53 -6.99
N ARG A 406 -1.51 10.28 -7.15
CA ARG A 406 -2.45 10.12 -6.04
C ARG A 406 -3.15 8.76 -6.05
N PRO A 407 -3.44 8.18 -4.87
CA PRO A 407 -4.20 6.95 -4.77
C PRO A 407 -5.69 7.17 -5.02
N ARG A 408 -6.40 6.10 -5.35
CA ARG A 408 -7.84 6.09 -5.60
C ARG A 408 -8.57 5.12 -4.69
N LYS A 409 -9.84 5.41 -4.43
CA LYS A 409 -10.78 4.56 -3.68
C LYS A 409 -11.91 4.11 -4.60
N ALA A 410 -12.09 2.80 -4.72
CA ALA A 410 -13.24 2.20 -5.37
C ALA A 410 -14.22 1.66 -4.31
N GLU A 411 -15.52 1.91 -4.50
CA GLU A 411 -16.59 1.35 -3.67
C GLU A 411 -17.33 0.29 -4.47
N VAL A 412 -17.44 -0.92 -3.91
CA VAL A 412 -18.12 -2.05 -4.54
C VAL A 412 -19.36 -2.39 -3.74
N ASN A 413 -20.53 -2.30 -4.38
CA ASN A 413 -21.81 -2.67 -3.79
C ASN A 413 -22.08 -4.16 -4.00
N ILE A 414 -22.29 -4.88 -2.90
CA ILE A 414 -22.58 -6.32 -2.87
C ILE A 414 -24.08 -6.57 -3.11
N GLY A 415 -24.93 -5.57 -2.82
CA GLY A 415 -26.38 -5.62 -3.01
C GLY A 415 -27.15 -6.41 -1.95
N VAL A 416 -26.46 -7.17 -1.10
CA VAL A 416 -27.01 -7.91 0.05
C VAL A 416 -26.08 -7.77 1.24
N LYS A 417 -26.65 -7.62 2.44
CA LYS A 417 -25.88 -7.66 3.69
C LYS A 417 -25.43 -9.08 3.95
N VAL A 418 -24.15 -9.26 4.27
CA VAL A 418 -23.61 -10.55 4.68
C VAL A 418 -23.78 -10.77 6.18
N ASP A 419 -24.24 -11.95 6.58
CA ASP A 419 -24.48 -12.28 8.00
C ASP A 419 -23.20 -12.70 8.74
N GLU A 420 -22.12 -12.98 8.00
CA GLU A 420 -20.84 -13.46 8.51
C GLU A 420 -19.70 -12.95 7.63
N THR A 421 -18.47 -12.96 8.14
CA THR A 421 -17.31 -12.46 7.40
C THR A 421 -17.04 -13.31 6.16
N VAL A 422 -17.02 -12.68 4.97
CA VAL A 422 -16.83 -13.36 3.67
C VAL A 422 -15.45 -13.04 3.09
N PRO A 423 -14.61 -14.04 2.80
CA PRO A 423 -13.34 -13.81 2.12
C PRO A 423 -13.54 -13.45 0.64
N VAL A 424 -12.66 -12.59 0.14
CA VAL A 424 -12.69 -12.04 -1.21
C VAL A 424 -11.28 -12.03 -1.80
N ASP A 425 -11.15 -12.53 -3.01
CA ASP A 425 -9.90 -12.53 -3.77
C ASP A 425 -9.93 -11.40 -4.80
N LEU A 426 -8.95 -10.50 -4.74
CA LEU A 426 -8.79 -9.38 -5.67
C LEU A 426 -7.67 -9.71 -6.68
N TRP A 427 -8.00 -9.65 -7.96
CA TRP A 427 -7.08 -9.86 -9.08
C TRP A 427 -6.98 -8.60 -9.95
N VAL A 428 -5.86 -8.43 -10.62
CA VAL A 428 -5.71 -7.44 -11.71
C VAL A 428 -5.57 -8.20 -13.01
N GLU A 429 -6.37 -7.81 -14.01
CA GLU A 429 -6.19 -8.18 -15.40
C GLU A 429 -5.84 -6.93 -16.21
N GLN A 430 -4.74 -6.95 -16.96
CA GLN A 430 -4.29 -5.78 -17.74
C GLN A 430 -3.75 -6.22 -19.11
N SER A 431 -4.11 -5.50 -20.17
CA SER A 431 -3.47 -5.65 -21.48
C SER A 431 -2.53 -4.47 -21.76
N PRO A 432 -1.29 -4.71 -22.21
CA PRO A 432 -0.40 -3.67 -22.72
C PRO A 432 -1.07 -2.89 -23.87
N ALA A 433 -0.73 -1.61 -24.01
CA ALA A 433 -1.26 -0.69 -25.04
C ALA A 433 -2.79 -0.42 -25.04
N SER A 434 -3.57 -0.90 -24.07
CA SER A 434 -4.95 -0.46 -23.85
C SER A 434 -5.12 0.45 -22.63
N GLY A 435 -4.08 0.56 -21.79
CA GLY A 435 -4.04 1.38 -20.57
C GLY A 435 -4.92 0.89 -19.40
N ARG A 436 -6.01 0.19 -19.70
CA ARG A 436 -7.03 -0.23 -18.73
C ARG A 436 -6.61 -1.48 -17.96
N ALA A 437 -6.23 -1.29 -16.71
CA ALA A 437 -6.24 -2.37 -15.73
C ALA A 437 -7.70 -2.63 -15.31
N LYS A 438 -8.20 -3.82 -15.62
CA LYS A 438 -9.47 -4.34 -15.13
C LYS A 438 -9.21 -5.03 -13.79
N ILE A 439 -9.69 -4.43 -12.71
CA ILE A 439 -9.59 -5.03 -11.38
C ILE A 439 -10.81 -5.92 -11.19
N VAL A 440 -10.57 -7.22 -11.00
CA VAL A 440 -11.61 -8.24 -10.85
C VAL A 440 -11.62 -8.74 -9.42
N VAL A 441 -12.77 -8.56 -8.77
CA VAL A 441 -13.04 -9.08 -7.45
C VAL A 441 -13.81 -10.38 -7.58
N HIS A 442 -13.32 -11.45 -6.95
CA HIS A 442 -13.98 -12.74 -6.92
C HIS A 442 -14.24 -13.21 -5.48
N SER A 443 -15.45 -13.70 -5.21
CA SER A 443 -15.74 -14.46 -3.99
C SER A 443 -16.51 -15.72 -4.36
N ARG A 444 -16.08 -16.85 -3.78
CA ARG A 444 -16.77 -18.14 -3.96
C ARG A 444 -18.21 -18.13 -3.42
N ARG A 445 -18.54 -17.18 -2.56
CA ARG A 445 -19.83 -17.10 -1.87
C ARG A 445 -20.91 -16.36 -2.64
N PHE A 446 -20.54 -15.36 -3.45
CA PHE A 446 -21.49 -14.53 -4.19
C PHE A 446 -21.81 -15.08 -5.58
N GLY A 447 -21.07 -16.07 -6.09
CA GLY A 447 -21.33 -16.73 -7.38
C GLY A 447 -21.11 -15.84 -8.62
N HIS A 448 -20.83 -14.54 -8.45
CA HIS A 448 -20.52 -13.58 -9.52
C HIS A 448 -19.24 -12.79 -9.22
N GLN A 449 -18.64 -12.22 -10.27
CA GLN A 449 -17.46 -11.36 -10.19
C GLN A 449 -17.88 -9.90 -10.17
N PHE A 450 -17.19 -9.07 -9.39
CA PHE A 450 -17.35 -7.62 -9.44
C PHE A 450 -16.19 -7.01 -10.21
N GLN A 451 -16.49 -6.08 -11.12
CA GLN A 451 -15.48 -5.35 -11.87
C GLN A 451 -15.34 -3.94 -11.28
N VAL A 452 -14.11 -3.57 -10.96
CA VAL A 452 -13.76 -2.23 -10.49
C VAL A 452 -13.07 -1.49 -11.64
N ASP A 453 -13.64 -0.36 -12.02
CA ASP A 453 -13.06 0.55 -13.00
C ASP A 453 -12.20 1.60 -12.28
N TRP A 454 -10.92 1.67 -12.65
CA TRP A 454 -9.97 2.66 -12.14
C TRP A 454 -10.44 4.10 -12.38
N ASN A 455 -11.08 4.37 -13.52
CA ASN A 455 -11.54 5.71 -13.88
C ASN A 455 -12.80 6.13 -13.12
N ALA A 456 -13.59 5.16 -12.66
CA ALA A 456 -14.73 5.40 -11.79
C ALA A 456 -14.33 5.52 -10.30
N ALA A 457 -13.10 5.14 -9.94
CA ALA A 457 -12.59 5.26 -8.59
C ALA A 457 -12.29 6.73 -8.22
N VAL A 458 -12.63 7.11 -6.99
CA VAL A 458 -12.48 8.46 -6.48
C VAL A 458 -11.02 8.70 -6.10
N GLU A 459 -10.39 9.73 -6.67
CA GLU A 459 -9.05 10.15 -6.29
C GLU A 459 -9.03 10.76 -4.89
N LEU A 460 -8.00 10.46 -4.11
CA LEU A 460 -7.89 10.87 -2.71
C LEU A 460 -6.87 12.00 -2.54
N ASP A 461 -7.20 12.97 -1.69
CA ASP A 461 -6.33 14.11 -1.32
C ASP A 461 -5.29 13.75 -0.23
N GLN A 462 -4.76 12.52 -0.25
CA GLN A 462 -3.74 12.07 0.71
C GLN A 462 -2.74 11.14 0.04
N THR A 463 -1.50 11.11 0.54
CA THR A 463 -0.47 10.20 0.04
C THR A 463 -0.77 8.75 0.44
N TRP A 464 -0.15 7.80 -0.26
CA TRP A 464 -0.34 6.38 0.05
C TRP A 464 0.13 6.01 1.45
N GLU A 465 1.23 6.60 1.88
CA GLU A 465 1.87 6.36 3.18
C GLU A 465 0.98 6.89 4.32
N ALA A 466 0.43 8.11 4.18
CA ALA A 466 -0.50 8.69 5.14
C ALA A 466 -1.80 7.86 5.25
N LEU A 467 -2.25 7.27 4.14
CA LEU A 467 -3.42 6.41 4.10
C LEU A 467 -3.17 5.10 4.89
N ILE A 468 -1.98 4.50 4.80
CA ILE A 468 -1.58 3.33 5.60
C ILE A 468 -1.53 3.67 7.09
N GLU A 469 -0.90 4.79 7.46
CA GLU A 469 -0.83 5.25 8.86
C GLU A 469 -2.21 5.49 9.46
N GLY A 470 -3.13 6.09 8.69
CA GLY A 470 -4.52 6.35 9.13
C GLY A 470 -5.33 5.09 9.44
N PHE A 471 -4.95 3.92 8.93
CA PHE A 471 -5.62 2.64 9.23
C PHE A 471 -4.99 1.85 10.39
N GLN A 472 -3.83 2.26 10.92
CA GLN A 472 -3.22 1.61 12.08
C GLN A 472 -3.97 2.04 13.36
N ARG A 473 -4.71 1.11 13.99
CA ARG A 473 -5.35 1.39 15.30
C ARG A 473 -4.26 1.62 16.35
N PRO A 474 -4.41 2.62 17.25
CA PRO A 474 -3.46 2.82 18.34
C PRO A 474 -3.43 1.58 19.23
N ALA A 475 -2.23 1.24 19.74
CA ALA A 475 -2.07 0.10 20.64
C ALA A 475 -2.94 0.29 21.90
N PRO A 476 -3.58 -0.79 22.39
CA PRO A 476 -4.39 -0.72 23.60
C PRO A 476 -3.52 -0.37 24.81
N THR A 477 -4.15 0.20 25.84
CA THR A 477 -3.49 0.57 27.10
C THR A 477 -2.93 -0.64 27.85
N ILE A 478 -1.92 -0.37 28.68
CA ILE A 478 -1.37 -1.35 29.63
C ILE A 478 -1.75 -0.87 31.03
N PRO A 479 -2.52 -1.64 31.82
CA PRO A 479 -2.86 -1.26 33.19
C PRO A 479 -1.61 -0.93 34.03
N GLY A 480 -1.67 0.17 34.78
CA GLY A 480 -0.61 0.58 35.68
C GLY A 480 -0.36 -0.48 36.75
N ARG A 481 0.90 -0.65 37.20
CA ARG A 481 1.19 -1.57 38.29
C ARG A 481 0.63 -1.07 39.62
N LEU A 482 0.30 -2.00 40.51
CA LEU A 482 -0.15 -1.69 41.86
C LEU A 482 1.01 -1.16 42.72
N VAL A 483 0.98 0.14 43.01
CA VAL A 483 1.89 0.77 44.00
C VAL A 483 1.09 1.20 45.23
N LEU A 484 1.43 0.62 46.38
CA LEU A 484 0.81 0.96 47.66
C LEU A 484 1.60 2.08 48.31
N ALA A 485 0.98 3.26 48.46
CA ALA A 485 1.64 4.44 48.99
C ALA A 485 1.96 4.32 50.49
N CYS A 486 2.98 5.06 50.94
CA CYS A 486 3.31 5.24 52.34
C CYS A 486 2.85 6.59 52.90
N GLY A 487 2.66 6.66 54.22
CA GLY A 487 2.26 7.88 54.92
C GLY A 487 2.87 7.97 56.33
N ILE A 488 3.09 9.20 56.79
CA ILE A 488 3.69 9.47 58.11
C ILE A 488 2.74 9.09 59.27
N ASP A 489 1.43 8.98 59.01
CA ASP A 489 0.43 8.61 60.02
C ASP A 489 0.65 7.21 60.60
N ALA A 490 1.32 6.32 59.86
CA ALA A 490 1.69 5.02 60.38
C ALA A 490 2.93 5.03 61.30
N TRP A 491 3.69 6.13 61.26
CA TRP A 491 4.87 6.35 62.08
C TRP A 491 4.55 7.09 63.37
N ASN A 492 3.60 8.02 63.32
CA ASN A 492 3.15 8.79 64.48
C ASN A 492 2.22 7.98 65.39
N ASP A 493 2.25 8.31 66.68
CA ASP A 493 1.28 7.79 67.64
C ASP A 493 -0.13 8.28 67.28
N SER A 494 -1.14 7.44 67.55
CA SER A 494 -2.55 7.78 67.33
C SER A 494 -3.38 7.40 68.55
N PRO A 495 -4.63 7.89 68.68
CA PRO A 495 -5.53 7.46 69.74
C PRO A 495 -5.79 5.94 69.74
N ARG A 496 -5.55 5.26 68.61
CA ARG A 496 -5.71 3.80 68.46
C ARG A 496 -4.46 3.00 68.87
N GLY A 497 -3.37 3.64 69.27
CA GLY A 497 -2.16 2.98 69.77
C GLY A 497 -0.86 3.61 69.26
N ALA A 498 0.27 3.02 69.69
CA ALA A 498 1.62 3.47 69.36
C ALA A 498 1.90 3.37 67.84
N GLY A 499 2.54 4.42 67.33
CA GLY A 499 3.10 4.53 65.99
C GLY A 499 4.44 3.80 65.86
N LEU A 500 4.94 3.71 64.63
CA LEU A 500 6.20 3.02 64.37
C LEU A 500 7.39 3.69 65.09
N PHE A 501 7.43 5.02 65.25
CA PHE A 501 8.53 5.68 65.99
C PHE A 501 8.65 5.14 67.42
N THR A 502 7.55 5.18 68.17
CA THR A 502 7.49 4.70 69.56
C THR A 502 7.78 3.20 69.65
N LEU A 503 7.30 2.41 68.69
CA LEU A 503 7.59 0.97 68.65
C LEU A 503 9.06 0.67 68.35
N LEU A 504 9.72 1.42 67.47
CA LEU A 504 11.15 1.25 67.18
C LEU A 504 12.00 1.56 68.43
N GLU A 505 11.72 2.68 69.11
CA GLU A 505 12.43 3.07 70.33
C GLU A 505 12.32 2.01 71.44
N LYS A 506 11.11 1.51 71.68
CA LYS A 506 10.85 0.51 72.73
C LYS A 506 11.51 -0.84 72.46
N ASN A 507 11.79 -1.16 71.19
CA ASN A 507 12.21 -2.50 70.79
C ASN A 507 13.69 -2.63 70.42
N VAL A 508 14.36 -1.54 70.04
CA VAL A 508 15.70 -1.62 69.44
C VAL A 508 16.78 -2.17 70.39
N GLU A 509 16.72 -1.84 71.69
CA GLU A 509 17.73 -2.29 72.69
C GLU A 509 17.27 -3.41 73.63
N VAL A 510 15.99 -3.79 73.62
CA VAL A 510 15.47 -4.81 74.56
C VAL A 510 15.84 -6.22 74.10
N ALA A 511 16.10 -7.13 75.04
CA ALA A 511 16.51 -8.52 74.74
C ALA A 511 15.42 -9.31 74.00
N VAL A 512 14.16 -9.14 74.40
CA VAL A 512 12.99 -9.78 73.75
C VAL A 512 12.21 -8.71 73.00
N VAL A 513 12.15 -8.84 71.67
CA VAL A 513 11.50 -7.88 70.78
C VAL A 513 10.01 -8.20 70.62
N ASP A 514 9.15 -7.18 70.70
CA ASP A 514 7.74 -7.28 70.33
C ASP A 514 7.55 -7.26 68.81
N TRP A 515 7.85 -8.40 68.18
CA TRP A 515 7.65 -8.59 66.75
C TRP A 515 6.20 -8.45 66.33
N ASN A 516 5.25 -8.80 67.20
CA ASN A 516 3.82 -8.74 66.88
C ASN A 516 3.35 -7.28 66.78
N GLY A 517 3.71 -6.42 67.72
CA GLY A 517 3.43 -4.99 67.67
C GLY A 517 4.00 -4.31 66.43
N LEU A 518 5.29 -4.58 66.13
CA LEU A 518 5.95 -4.06 64.94
C LEU A 518 5.29 -4.54 63.64
N ALA A 519 5.00 -5.84 63.52
CA ALA A 519 4.37 -6.42 62.34
C ALA A 519 2.93 -5.92 62.14
N ASN A 520 2.15 -5.78 63.22
CA ASN A 520 0.79 -5.25 63.16
C ASN A 520 0.79 -3.80 62.66
N ARG A 521 1.71 -2.97 63.18
CA ARG A 521 1.87 -1.57 62.75
C ARG A 521 2.26 -1.45 61.28
N LEU A 522 3.24 -2.24 60.82
CA LEU A 522 3.65 -2.24 59.41
C LEU A 522 2.55 -2.73 58.47
N SER A 523 1.68 -3.63 58.93
CA SER A 523 0.55 -4.12 58.13
C SER A 523 -0.69 -3.22 58.15
N ALA A 524 -0.75 -2.26 59.07
CA ALA A 524 -1.89 -1.35 59.23
C ALA A 524 -1.86 -0.20 58.22
N ARG A 525 -3.05 0.32 57.87
CA ARG A 525 -3.23 1.43 56.93
C ARG A 525 -4.03 2.60 57.52
N PRO A 526 -3.48 3.36 58.48
CA PRO A 526 -4.13 4.61 58.88
C PRO A 526 -4.26 5.54 57.66
N GLY A 527 -5.44 6.10 57.43
CA GLY A 527 -5.69 6.96 56.27
C GLY A 527 -5.43 6.28 54.91
N GLY A 528 -5.53 4.95 54.84
CA GLY A 528 -5.33 4.18 53.60
C GLY A 528 -3.87 3.96 53.17
N LYS A 529 -2.88 4.47 53.92
CA LYS A 529 -1.44 4.40 53.56
C LYS A 529 -0.64 3.53 54.52
N TYR A 530 0.38 2.86 53.98
CA TYR A 530 1.29 2.02 54.77
C TYR A 530 2.42 2.80 55.45
N ALA A 531 3.13 2.17 56.38
CA ALA A 531 4.37 2.74 56.92
C ALA A 531 5.51 2.79 55.89
N ILE A 532 5.56 1.79 55.00
CA ILE A 532 6.55 1.67 53.93
C ILE A 532 5.79 1.37 52.64
N SER A 533 6.17 2.00 51.53
CA SER A 533 5.48 1.79 50.26
C SER A 533 5.74 0.37 49.75
N SER A 534 4.92 -0.12 48.82
CA SER A 534 5.20 -1.42 48.19
C SER A 534 6.55 -1.45 47.46
N ASP A 535 7.11 -0.29 47.11
CA ASP A 535 8.44 -0.15 46.52
C ASP A 535 9.57 0.00 47.53
N GLY A 536 9.28 -0.07 48.83
CA GLY A 536 10.28 0.06 49.89
C GLY A 536 10.63 1.50 50.25
N VAL A 537 9.91 2.49 49.71
CA VAL A 537 10.12 3.91 49.98
C VAL A 537 9.52 4.30 51.34
N LEU A 538 10.22 5.16 52.07
CA LEU A 538 9.77 5.73 53.34
C LEU A 538 9.11 7.10 53.14
N PRO A 539 8.12 7.49 53.97
CA PRO A 539 7.46 8.78 53.84
C PRO A 539 8.42 9.93 54.19
N THR A 540 8.18 11.09 53.59
CA THR A 540 8.85 12.34 53.92
C THR A 540 8.57 12.70 55.39
N GLY A 541 9.63 12.89 56.20
CA GLY A 541 9.53 13.14 57.64
C GLY A 541 10.12 12.03 58.52
N VAL A 542 10.50 10.87 57.98
CA VAL A 542 11.26 9.85 58.72
C VAL A 542 12.73 10.25 58.74
N GLY A 543 13.23 10.64 59.92
CA GLY A 543 14.62 11.05 60.10
C GLY A 543 15.61 9.88 60.11
N PRO A 544 16.92 10.13 59.83
CA PRO A 544 17.95 9.09 59.77
C PRO A 544 18.05 8.20 61.02
N GLY A 545 17.81 8.76 62.21
CA GLY A 545 17.84 7.99 63.46
C GLY A 545 16.76 6.91 63.55
N ALA A 546 15.57 7.16 63.02
CA ALA A 546 14.50 6.16 62.98
C ALA A 546 14.78 5.08 61.92
N ILE A 547 15.42 5.47 60.81
CA ILE A 547 15.87 4.54 59.76
C ILE A 547 16.91 3.57 60.33
N ALA A 548 17.92 4.07 61.04
CA ALA A 548 18.95 3.23 61.67
C ALA A 548 18.36 2.25 62.69
N LYS A 549 17.35 2.67 63.47
CA LYS A 549 16.63 1.78 64.39
C LYS A 549 15.84 0.70 63.67
N LEU A 550 15.19 1.04 62.55
CA LEU A 550 14.49 0.07 61.72
C LEU A 550 15.47 -0.95 61.12
N GLU A 551 16.62 -0.51 60.62
CA GLU A 551 17.66 -1.37 60.05
C GLU A 551 18.25 -2.33 61.08
N ARG A 552 18.56 -1.85 62.29
CA ARG A 552 18.99 -2.70 63.39
C ARG A 552 17.94 -3.75 63.76
N LEU A 553 16.66 -3.37 63.77
CA LEU A 553 15.57 -4.34 64.01
C LEU A 553 15.38 -5.32 62.84
N VAL A 554 15.69 -4.93 61.59
CA VAL A 554 15.73 -5.85 60.45
C VAL A 554 16.82 -6.90 60.63
N GLU A 555 18.03 -6.51 61.03
CA GLU A 555 19.13 -7.45 61.29
C GLU A 555 18.76 -8.44 62.41
N ARG A 556 18.23 -7.93 63.52
CA ARG A 556 17.76 -8.76 64.65
C ARG A 556 16.62 -9.70 64.23
N ALA A 557 15.72 -9.26 63.34
CA ALA A 557 14.66 -10.13 62.82
C ALA A 557 15.24 -11.24 61.93
N LEU A 558 16.26 -10.94 61.10
CA LEU A 558 16.94 -11.96 60.30
C LEU A 558 17.60 -13.01 61.19
N GLU A 559 18.28 -12.60 62.25
CA GLU A 559 18.90 -13.53 63.22
C GLU A 559 17.88 -14.42 63.93
N ASP A 560 16.76 -13.84 64.35
CA ASP A 560 15.64 -14.57 64.96
C ASP A 560 15.09 -15.65 64.01
N VAL A 561 14.92 -15.30 62.73
CA VAL A 561 14.47 -16.24 61.70
C VAL A 561 15.52 -17.31 61.42
N ARG A 562 16.81 -16.96 61.27
CA ARG A 562 17.90 -17.93 61.06
C ARG A 562 17.97 -18.96 62.19
N ARG A 563 17.87 -18.49 63.44
CA ARG A 563 17.86 -19.35 64.64
C ARG A 563 16.66 -20.30 64.67
N GLY A 564 15.49 -19.80 64.26
CA GLY A 564 14.30 -20.63 64.09
C GLY A 564 14.50 -21.69 63.00
N LEU A 565 15.04 -21.31 61.84
CA LEU A 565 15.26 -22.26 60.74
C LEU A 565 16.28 -23.36 61.09
N SER A 566 17.24 -23.09 62.00
CA SER A 566 18.27 -24.05 62.43
C SER A 566 17.86 -25.02 63.55
N GLY A 567 16.63 -24.98 64.05
CA GLY A 567 16.14 -25.99 65.01
C GLY A 567 15.30 -25.48 66.19
N ALA A 568 15.08 -24.18 66.35
CA ALA A 568 14.08 -23.63 67.27
C ALA A 568 12.72 -23.46 66.57
N SER A 569 11.61 -23.28 67.30
CA SER A 569 10.35 -22.92 66.63
C SER A 569 10.49 -21.53 66.00
N VAL A 570 10.32 -21.42 64.68
CA VAL A 570 10.34 -20.11 63.99
C VAL A 570 9.14 -19.28 64.45
N GLY A 571 9.38 -18.16 65.13
CA GLY A 571 8.33 -17.18 65.39
C GLY A 571 7.85 -16.58 64.07
N THR A 572 6.56 -16.69 63.75
CA THR A 572 6.02 -16.15 62.47
C THR A 572 5.99 -14.62 62.43
N GLN A 573 6.14 -13.95 63.59
CA GLN A 573 5.97 -12.51 63.70
C GLN A 573 7.19 -11.74 63.18
N SER A 574 8.42 -12.24 63.36
CA SER A 574 9.63 -11.62 62.79
C SER A 574 9.63 -11.72 61.26
N ILE A 575 9.21 -12.84 60.68
CA ILE A 575 8.97 -12.97 59.22
C ILE A 575 7.87 -12.01 58.75
N ARG A 576 6.78 -11.90 59.52
CA ARG A 576 5.70 -10.96 59.19
C ARG A 576 6.19 -9.51 59.22
N PHE A 577 6.99 -9.14 60.21
CA PHE A 577 7.64 -7.83 60.29
C PHE A 577 8.52 -7.57 59.05
N LEU A 578 9.34 -8.53 58.64
CA LEU A 578 10.19 -8.41 57.44
C LEU A 578 9.35 -8.26 56.15
N THR A 579 8.35 -9.13 55.95
CA THR A 579 7.57 -9.18 54.70
C THR A 579 6.61 -8.01 54.50
N TRP A 580 6.22 -7.30 55.55
CA TRP A 580 5.44 -6.05 55.44
C TRP A 580 6.29 -4.81 55.13
N GLN A 581 7.61 -4.96 54.98
CA GLN A 581 8.49 -3.94 54.43
C GLN A 581 8.58 -4.00 52.89
N PHE A 582 7.82 -4.91 52.27
CA PHE A 582 7.71 -5.08 50.82
C PHE A 582 9.08 -5.23 50.14
N ARG A 583 9.41 -4.40 49.14
CA ARG A 583 10.70 -4.46 48.44
C ARG A 583 11.91 -4.05 49.29
N ARG A 584 11.71 -3.43 50.46
CA ARG A 584 12.81 -3.19 51.44
C ARG A 584 13.17 -4.46 52.22
N CYS A 585 12.35 -5.51 52.13
CA CYS A 585 12.65 -6.80 52.77
C CYS A 585 13.97 -7.37 52.22
N PRO A 586 14.89 -7.83 53.08
CA PRO A 586 16.13 -8.46 52.64
C PRO A 586 15.90 -9.65 51.70
N SER A 587 16.72 -9.75 50.65
CA SER A 587 16.61 -10.77 49.59
C SER A 587 16.67 -12.21 50.12
N GLU A 588 17.41 -12.45 51.20
CA GLU A 588 17.52 -13.75 51.88
C GLU A 588 16.16 -14.30 52.32
N VAL A 589 15.23 -13.42 52.72
CA VAL A 589 13.86 -13.80 53.11
C VAL A 589 13.09 -14.40 51.92
N SER A 590 13.27 -13.86 50.72
CA SER A 590 12.65 -14.43 49.51
C SER A 590 13.17 -15.84 49.24
N GLY A 591 14.45 -16.08 49.48
CA GLY A 591 15.07 -17.41 49.41
C GLY A 591 14.45 -18.39 50.39
N TRP A 592 14.31 -18.03 51.66
CA TRP A 592 13.68 -18.88 52.68
C TRP A 592 12.21 -19.20 52.38
N LEU A 593 11.45 -18.23 51.83
CA LEU A 593 10.04 -18.46 51.48
C LEU A 593 9.90 -19.38 50.25
N LEU A 594 10.80 -19.28 49.27
CA LEU A 594 10.85 -20.19 48.11
C LEU A 594 11.28 -21.61 48.52
N GLU A 595 12.24 -21.74 49.43
CA GLU A 595 12.66 -23.01 50.02
C GLU A 595 11.49 -23.64 50.81
N ALA A 596 10.76 -22.83 51.57
CA ALA A 596 9.57 -23.29 52.26
C ALA A 596 8.58 -23.93 51.28
N TRP A 597 8.27 -23.27 50.16
CA TRP A 597 7.37 -23.84 49.15
C TRP A 597 7.82 -25.21 48.62
N GLU A 598 9.14 -25.47 48.47
CA GLU A 598 9.64 -26.79 48.06
C GLU A 598 9.38 -27.87 49.10
N LYS A 599 9.50 -27.49 50.37
CA LYS A 599 9.38 -28.38 51.51
C LYS A 599 7.97 -28.37 52.11
N GLU A 600 6.96 -27.80 51.45
CA GLU A 600 5.56 -27.71 51.95
C GLU A 600 5.03 -29.10 52.35
N VAL A 601 5.28 -30.13 51.52
CA VAL A 601 4.84 -31.52 51.78
C VAL A 601 5.75 -32.23 52.78
N ARG A 602 7.05 -31.90 52.80
CA ARG A 602 8.07 -32.55 53.65
C ARG A 602 8.14 -31.95 55.07
N GLY A 603 7.44 -30.84 55.31
CA GLY A 603 7.47 -30.10 56.56
C GLY A 603 8.64 -29.11 56.61
N HIS A 604 8.36 -27.82 56.39
CA HIS A 604 9.31 -26.73 56.63
C HIS A 604 9.03 -26.09 57.99
N PRO A 605 10.06 -25.64 58.75
CA PRO A 605 9.85 -24.97 60.04
C PRO A 605 8.89 -23.76 59.99
N ILE A 606 8.84 -23.05 58.85
CA ILE A 606 7.90 -21.95 58.63
C ILE A 606 6.43 -22.43 58.67
N PHE A 607 6.11 -23.67 58.26
CA PHE A 607 4.74 -24.19 58.23
C PHE A 607 4.24 -24.82 59.55
N THR A 608 5.01 -24.71 60.63
CA THR A 608 4.71 -25.38 61.91
C THR A 608 3.54 -24.77 62.69
N THR A 609 3.10 -23.56 62.35
CA THR A 609 1.99 -22.85 63.01
C THR A 609 0.88 -22.48 62.01
N GLY A 610 -0.39 -22.59 62.39
CA GLY A 610 -1.57 -22.63 61.49
C GLY A 610 -1.56 -21.71 60.25
N PRO A 611 -1.75 -20.38 60.36
CA PRO A 611 -1.88 -19.49 59.20
C PRO A 611 -0.54 -19.11 58.53
N SER A 612 0.57 -19.76 58.88
CA SER A 612 1.91 -19.49 58.33
C SER A 612 2.01 -19.62 56.82
N TRP A 613 1.15 -20.43 56.19
CA TRP A 613 1.11 -20.54 54.73
C TRP A 613 0.74 -19.23 54.04
N LYS A 614 -0.03 -18.34 54.69
CA LYS A 614 -0.33 -17.01 54.14
C LYS A 614 0.96 -16.18 54.02
N LEU A 615 1.86 -16.30 54.99
CA LEU A 615 3.17 -15.64 54.95
C LEU A 615 4.04 -16.22 53.85
N ALA A 616 4.04 -17.55 53.67
CA ALA A 616 4.78 -18.19 52.60
C ALA A 616 4.27 -17.74 51.21
N TYR A 617 2.97 -17.83 50.95
CA TYR A 617 2.42 -17.58 49.61
C TYR A 617 2.28 -16.09 49.31
N GLN A 618 1.58 -15.37 50.17
CA GLN A 618 1.31 -13.96 49.96
C GLN A 618 2.50 -13.08 50.35
N GLY A 619 3.31 -13.49 51.33
CA GLY A 619 4.53 -12.77 51.71
C GLY A 619 5.53 -12.77 50.56
N LEU A 620 5.75 -13.91 49.89
CA LEU A 620 6.64 -13.94 48.71
C LEU A 620 6.14 -13.02 47.60
N GLY A 621 4.83 -13.02 47.30
CA GLY A 621 4.23 -12.08 46.34
C GLY A 621 4.36 -10.59 46.73
N ARG A 622 4.67 -10.27 48.00
CA ARG A 622 4.95 -8.90 48.46
C ARG A 622 6.42 -8.51 48.38
N VAL A 623 7.34 -9.47 48.58
CA VAL A 623 8.78 -9.21 48.73
C VAL A 623 9.61 -9.60 47.52
N ALA A 624 9.07 -10.41 46.59
CA ALA A 624 9.75 -10.73 45.34
C ALA A 624 9.94 -9.44 44.54
N GLY A 625 11.18 -8.95 44.52
CA GLY A 625 11.58 -7.72 43.83
C GLY A 625 12.74 -7.91 42.86
N SER A 626 13.22 -9.13 42.65
CA SER A 626 14.25 -9.45 41.66
C SER A 626 13.70 -10.39 40.60
N GLN A 627 14.13 -10.20 39.36
CA GLN A 627 13.72 -11.03 38.22
C GLN A 627 13.97 -12.53 38.47
N ASN A 628 15.04 -12.88 39.18
CA ASN A 628 15.37 -14.27 39.52
C ASN A 628 14.34 -14.89 40.47
N PHE A 629 14.00 -14.21 41.58
CA PHE A 629 13.01 -14.74 42.52
C PHE A 629 11.61 -14.77 41.94
N GLU A 630 11.24 -13.79 41.11
CA GLU A 630 9.97 -13.77 40.40
C GLU A 630 9.87 -14.95 39.42
N LEU A 631 10.91 -15.21 38.62
CA LEU A 631 10.95 -16.34 37.70
C LEU A 631 10.79 -17.67 38.44
N GLN A 632 11.54 -17.86 39.54
CA GLN A 632 11.43 -19.06 40.36
C GLN A 632 10.04 -19.23 40.99
N ALA A 633 9.44 -18.14 41.48
CA ALA A 633 8.09 -18.16 42.03
C ALA A 633 7.03 -18.50 40.97
N ILE A 634 7.08 -17.85 39.81
CA ILE A 634 6.19 -18.12 38.67
C ILE A 634 6.29 -19.58 38.25
N HIS A 635 7.51 -20.10 38.04
CA HIS A 635 7.73 -21.48 37.64
C HIS A 635 7.18 -22.45 38.69
N LYS A 636 7.42 -22.23 40.00
CA LYS A 636 6.88 -23.08 41.06
C LYS A 636 5.35 -23.11 41.08
N ILE A 637 4.71 -21.94 40.96
CA ILE A 637 3.24 -21.83 40.94
C ILE A 637 2.67 -22.55 39.71
N LEU A 638 3.26 -22.33 38.53
CA LEU A 638 2.89 -23.01 37.29
C LEU A 638 3.31 -24.49 37.26
N GLY A 639 4.18 -24.95 38.15
CA GLY A 639 4.46 -26.37 38.36
C GLY A 639 3.23 -27.14 38.86
N LYS A 640 2.34 -26.48 39.62
CA LYS A 640 1.06 -27.05 40.08
C LYS A 640 -0.02 -26.91 39.00
N ARG A 641 -0.80 -27.96 38.75
CA ARG A 641 -1.98 -27.88 37.86
C ARG A 641 -2.94 -26.82 38.39
N ILE A 642 -3.42 -25.95 37.50
CA ILE A 642 -4.34 -24.84 37.83
C ILE A 642 -5.64 -25.31 38.47
N ASP A 643 -5.99 -26.59 38.28
CA ASP A 643 -7.17 -27.21 38.85
C ASP A 643 -7.11 -27.36 40.37
N PHE A 644 -5.91 -27.42 40.92
CA PHE A 644 -5.67 -27.59 42.36
C PHE A 644 -5.28 -26.29 43.06
N TRP A 645 -5.24 -25.17 42.34
CA TRP A 645 -4.93 -23.88 42.92
C TRP A 645 -6.01 -23.47 43.93
N LYS A 646 -5.57 -22.95 45.07
CA LYS A 646 -6.46 -22.36 46.07
C LYS A 646 -6.43 -20.85 45.93
N TRP A 647 -7.61 -20.21 45.95
CA TRP A 647 -7.74 -18.77 45.73
C TRP A 647 -6.86 -17.92 46.67
N GLN A 648 -6.70 -18.31 47.94
CA GLN A 648 -5.87 -17.57 48.91
C GLN A 648 -4.36 -17.87 48.82
N LYS A 649 -3.96 -18.93 48.12
CA LYS A 649 -2.57 -19.39 47.99
C LYS A 649 -2.02 -19.04 46.60
N GLU A 650 -2.17 -19.95 45.64
CA GLU A 650 -1.55 -19.83 44.32
C GLU A 650 -2.16 -18.67 43.50
N THR A 651 -3.49 -18.51 43.49
CA THR A 651 -4.14 -17.39 42.79
C THR A 651 -3.69 -16.06 43.37
N ALA A 652 -3.72 -15.90 44.70
CA ALA A 652 -3.28 -14.68 45.39
C ALA A 652 -1.80 -14.36 45.13
N ALA A 653 -0.92 -15.37 45.21
CA ALA A 653 0.51 -15.19 44.99
C ALA A 653 0.81 -14.76 43.54
N MET A 654 0.19 -15.42 42.55
CA MET A 654 0.34 -15.04 41.14
C MET A 654 -0.25 -13.65 40.87
N ALA A 655 -1.42 -13.34 41.45
CA ALA A 655 -2.03 -12.02 41.32
C ALA A 655 -1.11 -10.93 41.85
N PHE A 656 -0.45 -11.12 43.01
CA PHE A 656 0.50 -10.14 43.55
C PHE A 656 1.77 -9.99 42.69
N LEU A 657 2.33 -11.09 42.18
CA LEU A 657 3.49 -11.03 41.29
C LEU A 657 3.16 -10.21 40.03
N LEU A 658 2.05 -10.54 39.36
CA LEU A 658 1.67 -9.89 38.10
C LEU A 658 1.12 -8.47 38.28
N SER A 659 0.59 -8.11 39.45
CA SER A 659 0.08 -6.76 39.72
C SER A 659 1.15 -5.78 40.18
N ARG A 660 2.15 -6.22 40.95
CA ARG A 660 3.10 -5.32 41.64
C ARG A 660 4.48 -5.20 40.99
N SER A 661 4.87 -6.18 40.19
CA SER A 661 6.18 -6.20 39.53
C SER A 661 6.12 -5.69 38.11
N ASP A 662 7.14 -4.94 37.68
CA ASP A 662 7.31 -4.54 36.27
C ASP A 662 7.98 -5.62 35.42
N THR A 663 8.65 -6.57 36.07
CA THR A 663 9.39 -7.65 35.41
C THR A 663 8.56 -8.93 35.34
N ALA A 664 7.74 -9.24 36.35
CA ALA A 664 7.00 -10.51 36.40
C ALA A 664 6.10 -10.80 35.19
N PRO A 665 5.30 -9.84 34.65
CA PRO A 665 4.53 -10.09 33.43
C PRO A 665 5.45 -10.47 32.26
N LYS A 666 6.61 -9.83 32.13
CA LYS A 666 7.57 -10.07 31.04
C LYS A 666 8.24 -11.45 31.08
N LEU A 667 8.10 -12.17 32.18
CA LEU A 667 8.65 -13.52 32.35
C LEU A 667 7.69 -14.62 31.88
N LEU A 668 6.45 -14.26 31.53
CA LEU A 668 5.46 -15.23 31.06
C LEU A 668 5.64 -15.53 29.56
N THR A 669 5.51 -16.81 29.20
CA THR A 669 5.31 -17.21 27.81
C THR A 669 3.83 -17.14 27.42
N ARG A 670 3.51 -17.13 26.11
CA ARG A 670 2.12 -17.21 25.63
C ARG A 670 1.35 -18.38 26.24
N LYS A 671 2.01 -19.55 26.37
CA LYS A 671 1.42 -20.75 26.98
C LYS A 671 1.07 -20.55 28.46
N ASP A 672 1.90 -19.79 29.18
CA ASP A 672 1.64 -19.45 30.58
C ASP A 672 0.44 -18.50 30.70
N VAL A 673 0.34 -17.52 29.79
CA VAL A 673 -0.79 -16.60 29.74
C VAL A 673 -2.10 -17.32 29.50
N GLU A 674 -2.15 -18.21 28.52
CA GLU A 674 -3.34 -19.03 28.25
C GLU A 674 -3.72 -19.91 29.44
N ARG A 675 -2.73 -20.44 30.16
CA ARG A 675 -2.94 -21.26 31.35
C ARG A 675 -3.46 -20.45 32.53
N ILE A 676 -2.94 -19.25 32.76
CA ILE A 676 -3.41 -18.34 33.81
C ILE A 676 -4.81 -17.82 33.47
N ALA A 677 -5.07 -17.47 32.20
CA ALA A 677 -6.40 -17.07 31.74
C ALA A 677 -7.45 -18.18 31.97
N LYS A 678 -7.10 -19.46 31.75
CA LYS A 678 -7.97 -20.60 32.10
C LYS A 678 -8.28 -20.64 33.60
N ARG A 679 -7.32 -20.32 34.48
CA ARG A 679 -7.57 -20.20 35.92
C ARG A 679 -8.52 -19.04 36.24
N VAL A 680 -8.33 -17.89 35.60
CA VAL A 680 -9.22 -16.72 35.76
C VAL A 680 -10.65 -17.09 35.36
N LEU A 681 -10.84 -17.67 34.17
CA LEU A 681 -12.17 -18.11 33.69
C LEU A 681 -12.87 -19.03 34.70
N ARG A 682 -12.12 -19.99 35.25
CA ARG A 682 -12.62 -20.92 36.26
C ARG A 682 -13.02 -20.23 37.56
N GLU A 683 -12.23 -19.28 38.06
CA GLU A 683 -12.57 -18.54 39.29
C GLU A 683 -13.80 -17.64 39.09
N PHE A 684 -13.98 -17.06 37.90
CA PHE A 684 -15.20 -16.33 37.56
C PHE A 684 -16.41 -17.26 37.56
N GLU A 685 -16.32 -18.42 36.92
CA GLU A 685 -17.39 -19.43 36.86
C GLU A 685 -17.74 -19.99 38.26
N GLU A 686 -16.74 -20.37 39.07
CA GLU A 686 -16.95 -20.93 40.42
C GLU A 686 -17.59 -19.95 41.41
N ASN A 687 -17.50 -18.63 41.17
CA ASN A 687 -18.11 -17.61 42.02
C ASN A 687 -19.47 -17.11 41.51
N MET A 688 -19.91 -17.52 40.31
CA MET A 688 -21.25 -17.21 39.82
C MET A 688 -22.32 -17.70 40.79
N GLY A 689 -23.34 -16.88 41.03
CA GLY A 689 -24.42 -17.23 41.94
C GLY A 689 -24.08 -17.09 43.43
N SER A 690 -22.80 -16.88 43.78
CA SER A 690 -22.32 -16.81 45.17
C SER A 690 -22.41 -15.40 45.78
N THR A 691 -21.90 -15.24 47.01
CA THR A 691 -21.71 -13.93 47.67
C THR A 691 -20.38 -13.24 47.30
N TYR A 692 -19.59 -13.82 46.38
CA TYR A 692 -18.31 -13.28 45.88
C TYR A 692 -17.24 -13.04 46.97
N THR A 693 -17.34 -13.72 48.11
CA THR A 693 -16.38 -13.61 49.21
C THR A 693 -15.00 -14.19 48.89
N ARG A 694 -14.92 -15.13 47.94
CA ARG A 694 -13.67 -15.76 47.47
C ARG A 694 -13.11 -15.13 46.19
N PHE A 695 -13.78 -14.10 45.67
CA PHE A 695 -13.52 -13.55 44.34
C PHE A 695 -12.40 -12.51 44.30
N GLN A 696 -11.91 -12.02 45.46
CA GLN A 696 -11.02 -10.86 45.56
C GLN A 696 -9.78 -10.90 44.65
N TYR A 697 -9.15 -12.07 44.48
CA TYR A 697 -7.91 -12.18 43.70
C TYR A 697 -8.14 -12.47 42.22
N ALA A 698 -9.35 -12.84 41.80
CA ALA A 698 -9.60 -13.21 40.40
C ALA A 698 -9.58 -11.97 39.45
N PRO A 699 -10.25 -10.84 39.76
CA PRO A 699 -10.09 -9.61 38.99
C PRO A 699 -8.65 -9.09 39.03
N MET A 700 -7.98 -9.16 40.18
CA MET A 700 -6.59 -8.74 40.30
C MET A 700 -5.65 -9.58 39.44
N LEU A 701 -5.87 -10.90 39.36
CA LEU A 701 -5.11 -11.79 38.50
C LEU A 701 -5.35 -11.48 37.02
N LEU A 702 -6.60 -11.22 36.62
CA LEU A 702 -6.95 -10.84 35.25
C LEU A 702 -6.26 -9.54 34.82
N VAL A 703 -6.35 -8.49 35.62
CA VAL A 703 -5.71 -7.21 35.30
C VAL A 703 -4.19 -7.30 35.38
N GLY A 704 -3.64 -8.07 36.32
CA GLY A 704 -2.21 -8.40 36.32
C GLY A 704 -1.77 -9.12 35.04
N LEU A 705 -2.61 -9.98 34.47
CA LEU A 705 -2.34 -10.69 33.22
C LEU A 705 -2.39 -9.78 31.99
N LEU A 706 -3.29 -8.78 31.96
CA LEU A 706 -3.35 -7.74 30.92
C LEU A 706 -2.03 -6.98 30.77
N ARG A 707 -1.22 -6.90 31.83
CA ARG A 707 0.11 -6.28 31.80
C ARG A 707 1.13 -7.04 30.96
N TRP A 708 0.81 -8.26 30.49
CA TRP A 708 1.61 -8.97 29.48
C TRP A 708 1.60 -8.26 28.11
N ARG A 709 0.74 -7.26 27.91
CA ARG A 709 0.84 -6.32 26.77
C ARG A 709 2.19 -5.59 26.68
N ALA A 710 2.96 -5.56 27.77
CA ALA A 710 4.35 -5.09 27.74
C ALA A 710 5.30 -6.01 26.92
N VAL A 711 4.87 -7.24 26.60
CA VAL A 711 5.56 -8.20 25.72
C VAL A 711 4.88 -8.27 24.35
N GLU A 712 3.54 -8.42 24.34
CA GLU A 712 2.74 -8.52 23.12
C GLU A 712 1.61 -7.46 23.15
N PRO A 713 1.76 -6.29 22.50
CA PRO A 713 0.89 -5.12 22.69
C PRO A 713 -0.61 -5.38 22.52
N PHE A 714 -0.99 -6.30 21.65
CA PHE A 714 -2.38 -6.63 21.32
C PHE A 714 -2.90 -7.89 22.03
N ALA A 715 -2.16 -8.44 22.99
CA ALA A 715 -2.60 -9.59 23.75
C ALA A 715 -3.85 -9.27 24.59
N LEU A 716 -4.74 -10.26 24.70
CA LEU A 716 -5.97 -10.17 25.49
C LEU A 716 -6.88 -9.00 25.06
N VAL A 717 -7.05 -8.78 23.76
CA VAL A 717 -8.01 -7.82 23.17
C VAL A 717 -9.11 -8.56 22.42
N GLU A 718 -10.37 -8.18 22.67
CA GLU A 718 -11.57 -8.74 22.03
C GLU A 718 -11.47 -8.67 20.49
N GLY A 719 -11.81 -9.77 19.82
CA GLY A 719 -11.75 -9.89 18.36
C GLY A 719 -10.34 -10.09 17.79
N GLN A 720 -9.29 -9.92 18.59
CA GLN A 720 -7.89 -10.14 18.19
C GLN A 720 -7.29 -11.39 18.84
N ASP A 721 -7.61 -11.62 20.12
CA ASP A 721 -7.14 -12.76 20.89
C ASP A 721 -8.32 -13.67 21.31
N PRO A 722 -8.37 -14.95 20.87
CA PRO A 722 -9.44 -15.88 21.24
C PRO A 722 -9.59 -16.13 22.75
N VAL A 723 -8.54 -15.86 23.53
CA VAL A 723 -8.59 -15.92 24.99
C VAL A 723 -9.36 -14.72 25.55
N ALA A 724 -9.18 -13.53 24.96
CA ALA A 724 -9.92 -12.33 25.32
C ALA A 724 -11.41 -12.52 25.11
N ASP A 725 -11.82 -13.08 23.97
CA ASP A 725 -13.24 -13.32 23.66
C ASP A 725 -13.93 -14.21 24.71
N LYS A 726 -13.18 -15.10 25.37
CA LYS A 726 -13.70 -15.93 26.47
C LYS A 726 -13.74 -15.15 27.78
N LEU A 727 -12.71 -14.34 28.05
CA LEU A 727 -12.63 -13.51 29.26
C LEU A 727 -13.71 -12.42 29.25
N VAL A 728 -13.94 -11.74 28.13
CA VAL A 728 -15.03 -10.77 27.92
C VAL A 728 -16.36 -11.41 28.30
N ARG A 729 -16.68 -12.55 27.69
CA ARG A 729 -17.94 -13.28 27.97
C ARG A 729 -18.07 -13.68 29.44
N ALA A 730 -16.98 -14.06 30.10
CA ALA A 730 -16.99 -14.40 31.53
C ALA A 730 -17.25 -13.15 32.39
N VAL A 731 -16.58 -12.03 32.10
CA VAL A 731 -16.76 -10.75 32.80
C VAL A 731 -18.19 -10.23 32.62
N GLU A 732 -18.73 -10.24 31.40
CA GLU A 732 -20.11 -9.82 31.12
C GLU A 732 -21.13 -10.66 31.90
N LYS A 733 -20.96 -12.00 31.92
CA LYS A 733 -21.81 -12.89 32.71
C LYS A 733 -21.76 -12.56 34.19
N THR A 734 -20.57 -12.31 34.74
CA THR A 734 -20.41 -11.92 36.15
C THR A 734 -21.04 -10.56 36.45
N ILE A 735 -20.89 -9.56 35.57
CA ILE A 735 -21.55 -8.26 35.72
C ILE A 735 -23.07 -8.42 35.75
N LEU A 736 -23.64 -9.28 34.90
CA LEU A 736 -25.06 -9.57 34.91
C LEU A 736 -25.51 -10.26 36.20
N ASP A 737 -24.75 -11.25 36.69
CA ASP A 737 -25.05 -11.96 37.95
C ASP A 737 -25.02 -11.05 39.17
N LEU A 738 -24.10 -10.08 39.20
CA LEU A 738 -23.98 -9.09 40.28
C LEU A 738 -25.18 -8.14 40.37
N LYS A 739 -26.01 -8.00 39.33
CA LYS A 739 -27.22 -7.15 39.37
C LYS A 739 -28.37 -7.75 40.18
N ASP A 740 -28.22 -8.98 40.66
CA ASP A 740 -29.20 -9.64 41.52
C ASP A 740 -29.31 -8.95 42.89
N LYS A 741 -30.52 -8.89 43.44
CA LYS A 741 -30.83 -8.23 44.71
C LYS A 741 -30.11 -8.88 45.90
N ASP A 742 -29.74 -10.15 45.80
CA ASP A 742 -29.00 -10.83 46.87
C ASP A 742 -27.50 -10.49 46.91
N ARG A 743 -27.01 -9.70 45.93
CA ARG A 743 -25.57 -9.43 45.71
C ARG A 743 -25.20 -7.95 45.79
N VAL A 744 -26.05 -7.09 46.36
CA VAL A 744 -25.84 -5.62 46.44
C VAL A 744 -24.44 -5.24 46.96
N ARG A 745 -23.95 -5.92 48.01
CA ARG A 745 -22.59 -5.64 48.53
C ARG A 745 -21.48 -6.00 47.56
N ALA A 746 -21.61 -7.13 46.85
CA ALA A 746 -20.65 -7.54 45.83
C ALA A 746 -20.72 -6.64 44.60
N GLN A 747 -21.92 -6.19 44.22
CA GLN A 747 -22.13 -5.24 43.13
C GLN A 747 -21.50 -3.89 43.44
N ALA A 748 -21.71 -3.35 44.63
CA ALA A 748 -21.09 -2.10 45.08
C ALA A 748 -19.56 -2.19 45.06
N LYS A 749 -19.01 -3.36 45.38
CA LYS A 749 -17.56 -3.61 45.40
C LYS A 749 -16.94 -3.83 44.03
N TYR A 750 -17.53 -4.67 43.18
CA TYR A 750 -16.90 -5.13 41.93
C TYR A 750 -17.55 -4.59 40.65
N GLY A 751 -18.75 -4.00 40.72
CA GLY A 751 -19.52 -3.63 39.52
C GLY A 751 -18.79 -2.64 38.62
N ILE A 752 -18.34 -1.50 39.17
CA ILE A 752 -17.60 -0.48 38.40
C ILE A 752 -16.28 -1.05 37.89
N ILE A 753 -15.56 -1.76 38.76
CA ILE A 753 -14.26 -2.37 38.46
C ILE A 753 -14.36 -3.33 37.27
N LEU A 754 -15.34 -4.23 37.26
CA LEU A 754 -15.49 -5.20 36.18
C LEU A 754 -15.88 -4.56 34.85
N ASN A 755 -16.62 -3.42 34.86
CA ASN A 755 -16.85 -2.66 33.64
C ASN A 755 -15.55 -2.07 33.08
N GLN A 756 -14.68 -1.52 33.94
CA GLN A 756 -13.38 -1.02 33.50
C GLN A 756 -12.44 -2.15 33.02
N VAL A 757 -12.51 -3.34 33.63
CA VAL A 757 -11.81 -4.54 33.12
C VAL A 757 -12.34 -4.92 31.73
N LEU A 758 -13.64 -4.77 31.49
CA LEU A 758 -14.26 -5.05 30.20
C LEU A 758 -13.80 -4.06 29.12
N GLU A 759 -13.72 -2.77 29.44
CA GLU A 759 -13.14 -1.73 28.57
C GLU A 759 -11.68 -2.05 28.21
N GLU A 760 -10.87 -2.45 29.20
CA GLU A 760 -9.50 -2.89 28.98
C GLU A 760 -9.43 -4.11 28.05
N LEU A 761 -10.29 -5.11 28.22
CA LEU A 761 -10.37 -6.28 27.32
C LEU A 761 -10.83 -5.92 25.91
N ARG A 762 -11.57 -4.82 25.73
CA ARG A 762 -11.98 -4.30 24.41
C ARG A 762 -10.90 -3.45 23.73
N GLY A 763 -9.84 -3.11 24.46
CA GLY A 763 -8.81 -2.18 23.99
C GLY A 763 -9.23 -0.71 24.08
N GLU A 764 -10.29 -0.42 24.83
CA GLU A 764 -10.87 0.91 25.04
C GLU A 764 -10.55 1.47 26.44
N GLY A 765 -9.77 0.73 27.22
CA GLY A 765 -9.43 1.05 28.59
C GLY A 765 -8.65 2.36 28.72
N SER A 766 -8.86 3.05 29.84
CA SER A 766 -8.20 4.34 30.13
C SER A 766 -7.86 4.56 31.60
N ASN A 767 -8.17 3.61 32.49
CA ASN A 767 -7.94 3.75 33.93
C ASN A 767 -6.54 3.22 34.33
N PRO A 768 -5.55 4.09 34.61
CA PRO A 768 -4.23 3.64 35.04
C PRO A 768 -4.22 3.02 36.45
N GLU A 769 -5.21 3.34 37.29
CA GLU A 769 -5.30 2.95 38.70
C GLU A 769 -6.20 1.71 38.92
N LEU A 770 -6.59 1.00 37.87
CA LEU A 770 -7.52 -0.13 37.94
C LEU A 770 -7.12 -1.21 38.97
N LEU A 771 -5.82 -1.52 39.08
CA LEU A 771 -5.32 -2.45 40.10
C LEU A 771 -5.42 -1.90 41.53
N LEU A 772 -5.27 -0.58 41.70
CA LEU A 772 -5.46 0.09 42.98
C LEU A 772 -6.93 0.07 43.39
N ASP A 773 -7.85 0.31 42.46
CA ASP A 773 -9.30 0.23 42.69
C ASP A 773 -9.74 -1.18 43.11
N ILE A 774 -9.21 -2.22 42.45
CA ILE A 774 -9.40 -3.63 42.83
C ILE A 774 -8.90 -3.89 44.26
N TYR A 775 -7.77 -3.31 44.63
CA TYR A 775 -7.19 -3.51 45.94
C TYR A 775 -7.93 -2.73 47.03
N GLY A 776 -8.32 -1.48 46.77
CA GLY A 776 -9.00 -0.57 47.70
C GLY A 776 -10.47 -0.92 47.91
N GLY A 777 -11.19 -1.35 46.87
CA GLY A 777 -12.54 -1.89 47.00
C GLY A 777 -12.64 -3.12 47.91
N ALA A 778 -11.50 -3.74 48.25
CA ALA A 778 -11.45 -4.81 49.24
C ALA A 778 -11.65 -4.37 50.70
N ASP A 779 -11.33 -3.11 51.01
CA ASP A 779 -11.27 -2.57 52.37
C ASP A 779 -12.42 -1.60 52.68
N GLY A 780 -13.55 -1.69 51.95
CA GLY A 780 -14.72 -0.84 52.17
C GLY A 780 -15.13 -0.74 53.64
N ASP A 781 -15.03 0.49 54.15
CA ASP A 781 -15.31 0.91 55.52
C ASP A 781 -16.65 0.36 56.04
N ASN A 782 -16.54 -0.34 57.17
CA ASN A 782 -17.54 -0.33 58.24
C ASN A 782 -17.01 0.59 59.34
#